data_AF-A0A7X3PPA1-F1
#
_entry.id   AF-A0A7X3PPA1-F1
#
_cell.length_a   1.000
_cell.length_b   1.000
_cell.length_c   1.000
_cell.angle_alpha   90.00
_cell.angle_beta   90.00
_cell.angle_gamma   90.00
#
_symmetry.space_group_name_H-M   'P 1'
#
loop_
_entity.id
_entity.type
_entity.pdbx_description
1 polymer ?
#
loop_
_entity_poly.entity_id
_entity_poly.type
_entity_poly.pdbx_seq_one_letter_code
_entity_poly.pdbx_strand_id
1 'polypeptide(L)'
;MGRTRGIPAWLVLLALVLPATEAIGQSLDRRFGTQRGAQLTFEPRGPGVLFDALDPALKKWYVPQELYVDYGFRQWEYSNYARDLYQRYVSTNRQGGPFYDLYGNYQTWGWLVFDWNQTQPGQFGSSIYKDPRFNSWFNAVTVSADSRDQYYLAITIGERIRTALTPLTFSKPRFNGIQMDFAADKYEATLLFSRASEAILGTTPALQPSTSTNATNMMGGRATAQVGDFVKVGATMVNAHHSQTLAEAFERNPFIGTLGAGQGSDPIRVLAVVLSDDSPEDGQGGAALFAHDIIITAEDFDTKKRTKYRLREVVADPTKWPVITGGFPREGFLAADGEEQIVINYDFTDLAYIGPRPTEIIDIQFDLVVANDYKIQVWSDRQIGRGSLPSPPLTGLDLAQAGAVLFDVRSAAGNVTDNSNQQRVVFDYGLPSANMVFGFTMEVLQLMGFDAYAEYDINRDYTQYPNLTLANADRNLRTHARDAAAWMVNVSKQAYPFFLFGEAFSMDPDYSTTAFIVDSGGNIYYDDTRTSMYEFVDDNDDQDRTPDWSRWGQGGPDAIVFPGWDENNDFVSDFNQNDNISLSNRIPDYEEPFFRYNVDRPELLFGIDLNNNNWIDRFENDDLPDYPYRRNHRGYNVYVGQHLTPEARLTVGRLREDELSSNRRSHATYGVFTYDRDHPQWGHLRFFNSLKKVADNIPDARREPTLYLQTLSLALVEDILPARDTWVNDS
;
A
#
# COMPACT_ATOMS: atom_id res chain seq x y z
N MET A 1 -6.48 2.36 89.34
CA MET A 1 -6.20 2.52 87.89
C MET A 1 -6.34 1.12 87.29
N GLY A 2 -7.36 0.82 86.48
CA GLY A 2 -7.51 1.28 85.09
C GLY A 2 -7.23 0.06 84.17
N ARG A 3 -8.20 -0.87 84.06
CA ARG A 3 -9.11 -1.06 82.91
C ARG A 3 -8.57 -2.00 81.81
N THR A 4 -9.19 -3.19 81.67
CA THR A 4 -9.63 -3.88 80.41
C THR A 4 -8.60 -4.12 79.26
N ARG A 5 -8.47 -5.21 78.48
CA ARG A 5 -9.12 -6.53 78.18
C ARG A 5 -8.06 -7.37 77.38
N GLY A 6 -8.20 -8.65 77.04
CA GLY A 6 -9.18 -9.67 77.47
C GLY A 6 -9.72 -10.61 76.38
N ILE A 7 -8.96 -11.66 75.98
CA ILE A 7 -9.41 -12.91 75.26
C ILE A 7 -9.81 -12.72 73.76
N PRO A 8 -9.74 -13.73 72.83
CA PRO A 8 -9.15 -15.09 72.80
C PRO A 8 -8.10 -15.33 71.67
N ALA A 9 -7.62 -16.59 71.58
CA ALA A 9 -6.91 -17.18 70.43
C ALA A 9 -7.88 -17.60 69.29
N TRP A 10 -7.31 -18.31 68.28
CA TRP A 10 -7.92 -18.92 67.08
C TRP A 10 -8.03 -18.02 65.83
N LEU A 11 -7.01 -18.13 64.97
CA LEU A 11 -7.25 -18.27 63.53
C LEU A 11 -6.21 -19.23 62.95
N VAL A 12 -6.64 -20.47 62.75
CA VAL A 12 -5.97 -21.41 61.83
C VAL A 12 -6.18 -20.83 60.44
N LEU A 13 -5.12 -20.27 59.85
CA LEU A 13 -5.09 -19.96 58.43
C LEU A 13 -4.36 -21.11 57.73
N LEU A 14 -5.14 -21.95 57.03
CA LEU A 14 -4.59 -22.94 56.11
C LEU A 14 -3.70 -22.21 55.11
N ALA A 15 -2.43 -22.58 55.06
CA ALA A 15 -1.60 -22.37 53.88
C ALA A 15 -2.09 -23.32 52.78
N LEU A 16 -3.23 -22.99 52.17
CA LEU A 16 -3.67 -23.57 50.91
C LEU A 16 -2.78 -23.00 49.80
N VAL A 17 -1.61 -23.63 49.63
CA VAL A 17 -0.82 -23.49 48.41
C VAL A 17 -1.61 -24.16 47.29
N LEU A 18 -2.47 -23.38 46.64
CA LEU A 18 -3.09 -23.77 45.39
C LEU A 18 -2.03 -23.62 44.29
N PRO A 19 -1.69 -24.69 43.54
CA PRO A 19 -0.86 -24.55 42.37
C PRO A 19 -1.63 -23.74 41.31
N ALA A 20 -1.01 -22.70 40.78
CA ALA A 20 -1.49 -22.05 39.57
C ALA A 20 -1.37 -23.04 38.41
N THR A 21 -2.50 -23.56 37.92
CA THR A 21 -2.54 -24.35 36.70
C THR A 21 -2.64 -23.43 35.51
N GLU A 22 -1.61 -23.40 34.68
CA GLU A 22 -1.65 -22.77 33.36
C GLU A 22 -2.73 -23.46 32.50
N ALA A 23 -3.80 -22.73 32.19
CA ALA A 23 -4.84 -23.19 31.28
C ALA A 23 -4.44 -22.84 29.84
N ILE A 24 -3.68 -23.71 29.19
CA ILE A 24 -3.39 -23.60 27.76
C ILE A 24 -4.68 -23.92 26.99
N GLY A 25 -5.37 -22.89 26.52
CA GLY A 25 -6.50 -23.03 25.60
C GLY A 25 -6.03 -23.38 24.20
N GLN A 26 -6.04 -24.68 23.85
CA GLN A 26 -5.89 -25.09 22.44
C GLN A 26 -7.25 -25.08 21.74
N SER A 27 -7.33 -24.34 20.64
CA SER A 27 -8.41 -24.47 19.66
C SER A 27 -8.36 -25.84 19.00
N LEU A 28 -9.50 -26.52 18.86
CA LEU A 28 -9.60 -27.78 18.14
C LEU A 28 -10.80 -27.79 17.19
N ASP A 29 -10.46 -28.10 15.94
CA ASP A 29 -11.24 -27.97 14.71
C ASP A 29 -12.52 -28.83 14.66
N ARG A 30 -13.51 -28.39 13.88
CA ARG A 30 -14.88 -28.95 13.76
C ARG A 30 -14.96 -30.32 13.05
N ARG A 31 -13.91 -31.14 13.12
CA ARG A 31 -13.83 -32.46 12.47
C ARG A 31 -14.03 -33.67 13.41
N PHE A 32 -14.15 -33.46 14.73
CA PHE A 32 -14.13 -34.56 15.72
C PHE A 32 -15.32 -34.64 16.70
N GLY A 33 -16.55 -34.66 16.16
CA GLY A 33 -17.75 -35.08 16.91
C GLY A 33 -18.21 -34.09 17.99
N THR A 34 -19.16 -34.52 18.83
CA THR A 34 -19.64 -33.73 19.98
C THR A 34 -19.50 -34.52 21.28
N GLN A 35 -18.90 -33.90 22.28
CA GLN A 35 -18.72 -34.46 23.61
C GLN A 35 -19.88 -34.00 24.51
N ARG A 36 -20.60 -34.95 25.12
CA ARG A 36 -21.65 -34.66 26.11
C ARG A 36 -21.22 -35.20 27.46
N GLY A 37 -20.68 -34.31 28.30
CA GLY A 37 -20.09 -34.69 29.58
C GLY A 37 -18.86 -35.59 29.39
N ALA A 38 -18.81 -36.71 30.13
CA ALA A 38 -17.66 -37.61 30.14
C ALA A 38 -17.61 -38.64 28.98
N GLN A 39 -18.46 -38.51 27.95
CA GLN A 39 -18.43 -39.37 26.76
C GLN A 39 -18.44 -38.58 25.45
N LEU A 40 -17.55 -39.00 24.53
CA LEU A 40 -17.60 -38.65 23.10
C LEU A 40 -18.49 -39.64 22.35
N THR A 41 -19.39 -39.14 21.52
CA THR A 41 -20.24 -39.96 20.65
C THR A 41 -20.09 -39.55 19.19
N PHE A 42 -19.74 -40.52 18.35
CA PHE A 42 -19.66 -40.39 16.90
C PHE A 42 -20.75 -41.27 16.28
N GLU A 43 -21.85 -40.70 15.79
CA GLU A 43 -22.90 -41.45 15.09
C GLU A 43 -22.85 -41.24 13.57
N PRO A 44 -22.42 -42.23 12.79
CA PRO A 44 -22.37 -42.12 11.32
C PRO A 44 -23.77 -42.22 10.70
N ARG A 45 -24.10 -41.32 9.77
CA ARG A 45 -25.22 -41.50 8.84
C ARG A 45 -24.69 -42.09 7.53
N GLY A 46 -25.03 -43.35 7.26
CA GLY A 46 -24.65 -44.04 6.02
C GLY A 46 -25.82 -44.14 5.02
N PRO A 47 -25.57 -44.02 3.69
CA PRO A 47 -26.55 -44.35 2.66
C PRO A 47 -26.70 -45.86 2.48
N GLY A 48 -27.92 -46.32 2.19
CA GLY A 48 -28.28 -47.75 2.11
C GLY A 48 -28.01 -48.40 0.75
N VAL A 49 -28.13 -49.74 0.73
CA VAL A 49 -28.01 -50.60 -0.46
C VAL A 49 -29.41 -51.05 -0.89
N LEU A 50 -29.68 -51.06 -2.19
CA LEU A 50 -30.78 -51.84 -2.79
C LEU A 50 -30.21 -52.98 -3.64
N PHE A 51 -30.78 -54.17 -3.42
CA PHE A 51 -30.60 -55.34 -4.27
C PHE A 51 -31.65 -55.29 -5.38
N ASP A 52 -31.21 -55.28 -6.64
CA ASP A 52 -31.93 -55.96 -7.72
C ASP A 52 -30.96 -56.23 -8.88
N ALA A 53 -30.81 -57.51 -9.23
CA ALA A 53 -29.90 -57.96 -10.29
C ALA A 53 -30.61 -59.01 -11.15
N LEU A 54 -30.97 -58.65 -12.39
CA LEU A 54 -31.46 -59.56 -13.41
C LEU A 54 -30.93 -59.15 -14.80
N ASP A 55 -30.20 -60.08 -15.44
CA ASP A 55 -29.65 -60.07 -16.82
C ASP A 55 -30.78 -60.14 -17.89
N PRO A 56 -30.56 -59.92 -19.24
CA PRO A 56 -29.39 -60.39 -20.02
C PRO A 56 -28.90 -59.63 -21.32
N ALA A 57 -27.60 -59.78 -21.61
CA ALA A 57 -26.96 -60.17 -22.92
C ALA A 57 -26.65 -59.24 -24.15
N LEU A 58 -25.44 -59.49 -24.72
CA LEU A 58 -24.98 -59.52 -26.15
C LEU A 58 -24.27 -58.31 -26.90
N LYS A 59 -22.92 -58.47 -27.07
CA LYS A 59 -21.97 -58.04 -28.17
C LYS A 59 -21.23 -56.66 -28.22
N LYS A 60 -19.87 -56.74 -28.08
CA LYS A 60 -18.66 -56.00 -28.64
C LYS A 60 -18.82 -54.82 -29.64
N TRP A 61 -17.86 -53.88 -29.90
CA TRP A 61 -16.45 -53.54 -29.49
C TRP A 61 -16.10 -52.08 -29.96
N TYR A 62 -15.08 -51.33 -29.47
CA TYR A 62 -13.64 -51.25 -29.91
C TYR A 62 -12.90 -50.10 -29.14
N VAL A 63 -11.58 -50.18 -28.83
CA VAL A 63 -10.69 -49.05 -28.36
C VAL A 63 -9.21 -49.29 -28.81
N PRO A 64 -8.35 -48.25 -29.02
CA PRO A 64 -6.94 -48.37 -29.49
C PRO A 64 -5.90 -48.98 -28.53
N GLN A 65 -4.68 -49.21 -29.04
CA GLN A 65 -3.66 -50.10 -28.44
C GLN A 65 -2.65 -49.41 -27.50
N GLU A 66 -2.46 -48.10 -27.59
CA GLU A 66 -1.41 -47.37 -26.84
C GLU A 66 -1.66 -47.40 -25.32
N LEU A 67 -2.93 -47.33 -24.90
CA LEU A 67 -3.36 -47.37 -23.49
C LEU A 67 -2.89 -48.65 -22.76
N TYR A 68 -2.83 -49.78 -23.45
CA TYR A 68 -2.47 -51.07 -22.83
C TYR A 68 -0.97 -51.16 -22.49
N VAL A 69 -0.10 -50.56 -23.31
CA VAL A 69 1.36 -50.76 -23.23
C VAL A 69 1.98 -49.89 -22.15
N ASP A 70 1.72 -48.58 -22.16
CA ASP A 70 2.41 -47.62 -21.28
C ASP A 70 1.74 -47.46 -19.91
N TYR A 71 0.42 -47.66 -19.86
CA TYR A 71 -0.39 -47.46 -18.67
C TYR A 71 -0.91 -48.76 -18.05
N GLY A 72 -0.64 -49.91 -18.68
CA GLY A 72 -1.14 -51.21 -18.24
C GLY A 72 -2.66 -51.35 -18.29
N PHE A 73 -3.36 -50.47 -19.03
CA PHE A 73 -4.81 -50.35 -19.00
C PHE A 73 -5.49 -51.57 -19.62
N ARG A 74 -6.06 -52.42 -18.76
CA ARG A 74 -6.76 -53.65 -19.16
C ARG A 74 -8.24 -53.36 -19.33
N GLN A 75 -8.69 -53.29 -20.59
CA GLN A 75 -10.09 -53.01 -20.94
C GLN A 75 -11.11 -54.04 -20.41
N TRP A 76 -10.65 -55.16 -19.85
CA TRP A 76 -11.45 -56.27 -19.31
C TRP A 76 -11.38 -56.38 -17.77
N GLU A 77 -10.73 -55.44 -17.08
CA GLU A 77 -10.64 -55.44 -15.62
C GLU A 77 -11.92 -54.83 -15.02
N TYR A 78 -12.61 -55.59 -14.17
CA TYR A 78 -13.95 -55.24 -13.69
C TYR A 78 -13.89 -54.20 -12.56
N SER A 79 -14.18 -52.94 -12.89
CA SER A 79 -14.23 -51.85 -11.92
C SER A 79 -15.57 -51.81 -11.16
N ASN A 80 -15.54 -52.02 -9.83
CA ASN A 80 -16.72 -51.92 -8.96
C ASN A 80 -16.53 -50.82 -7.90
N TYR A 81 -17.09 -49.64 -8.18
CA TYR A 81 -16.91 -48.46 -7.33
C TYR A 81 -17.80 -48.41 -6.07
N ALA A 82 -18.55 -49.49 -5.78
CA ALA A 82 -19.39 -49.59 -4.59
C ALA A 82 -18.67 -50.16 -3.35
N ARG A 83 -17.42 -50.64 -3.52
CA ARG A 83 -16.55 -51.10 -2.41
C ARG A 83 -15.13 -50.54 -2.49
N ASP A 84 -14.60 -50.33 -3.69
CA ASP A 84 -13.33 -49.65 -3.92
C ASP A 84 -13.57 -48.25 -4.49
N LEU A 85 -12.86 -47.22 -4.01
CA LEU A 85 -13.07 -45.84 -4.47
C LEU A 85 -12.71 -45.66 -5.96
N TYR A 86 -13.38 -44.72 -6.65
CA TYR A 86 -13.11 -44.42 -8.06
C TYR A 86 -11.64 -44.04 -8.30
N GLN A 87 -10.91 -44.90 -9.02
CA GLN A 87 -9.54 -44.63 -9.47
C GLN A 87 -9.56 -44.12 -10.91
N ARG A 88 -8.90 -42.98 -11.15
CA ARG A 88 -8.81 -42.36 -12.48
C ARG A 88 -8.03 -43.26 -13.45
N TYR A 89 -8.37 -43.18 -14.74
CA TYR A 89 -7.74 -43.92 -15.86
C TYR A 89 -6.21 -43.83 -15.94
N VAL A 90 -5.62 -42.79 -15.32
CA VAL A 90 -4.18 -42.61 -15.17
C VAL A 90 -3.94 -42.17 -13.73
N SER A 91 -2.91 -42.72 -13.07
CA SER A 91 -2.42 -42.18 -11.80
C SER A 91 -2.15 -40.68 -11.95
N THR A 92 -2.59 -39.87 -10.99
CA THR A 92 -2.31 -38.42 -10.94
C THR A 92 -0.83 -38.11 -11.11
N ASN A 93 0.03 -39.01 -10.60
CA ASN A 93 1.49 -38.90 -10.64
C ASN A 93 2.10 -39.14 -12.03
N ARG A 94 1.28 -39.43 -13.06
CA ARG A 94 1.71 -39.61 -14.46
C ARG A 94 0.95 -38.70 -15.43
N GLN A 95 0.17 -37.75 -14.95
CA GLN A 95 -0.52 -36.81 -15.83
C GLN A 95 0.41 -35.64 -16.18
N GLY A 96 0.55 -35.32 -17.46
CA GLY A 96 1.55 -34.35 -17.91
C GLY A 96 2.23 -34.72 -19.22
N GLY A 97 3.30 -33.99 -19.51
CA GLY A 97 4.29 -34.34 -20.51
C GLY A 97 5.71 -34.30 -19.92
N PRO A 98 6.70 -34.84 -20.64
CA PRO A 98 8.10 -34.81 -20.22
C PRO A 98 8.71 -33.42 -20.44
N PHE A 99 9.48 -32.97 -19.44
CA PHE A 99 10.31 -31.77 -19.51
C PHE A 99 11.78 -32.15 -19.68
N TYR A 100 12.49 -31.35 -20.46
CA TYR A 100 13.90 -31.53 -20.76
C TYR A 100 14.67 -30.23 -20.49
N ASP A 101 15.97 -30.33 -20.19
CA ASP A 101 16.85 -29.15 -20.12
C ASP A 101 17.24 -28.63 -21.51
N LEU A 102 18.00 -27.53 -21.52
CA LEU A 102 18.56 -26.89 -22.72
C LEU A 102 19.46 -27.81 -23.58
N TYR A 103 19.91 -28.94 -23.03
CA TYR A 103 20.73 -29.95 -23.73
C TYR A 103 19.94 -31.19 -24.14
N GLY A 104 18.63 -31.23 -23.86
CA GLY A 104 17.75 -32.34 -24.17
C GLY A 104 17.78 -33.50 -23.17
N ASN A 105 18.38 -33.34 -21.98
CA ASN A 105 18.29 -34.37 -20.94
C ASN A 105 16.93 -34.30 -20.25
N TYR A 106 16.31 -35.44 -19.99
CA TYR A 106 15.05 -35.51 -19.27
C TYR A 106 15.21 -35.04 -17.82
N GLN A 107 14.36 -34.09 -17.41
CA GLN A 107 14.37 -33.48 -16.07
C GLN A 107 13.20 -33.98 -15.21
N THR A 108 11.96 -33.90 -15.71
CA THR A 108 10.75 -34.26 -14.93
C THR A 108 9.54 -34.54 -15.83
N TRP A 109 8.40 -34.91 -15.23
CA TRP A 109 7.12 -35.10 -15.90
C TRP A 109 6.03 -34.32 -15.17
N GLY A 110 5.22 -33.54 -15.89
CA GLY A 110 4.15 -32.76 -15.27
C GLY A 110 3.48 -31.77 -16.23
N TRP A 111 3.03 -30.63 -15.69
CA TRP A 111 2.44 -29.55 -16.48
C TRP A 111 3.19 -28.23 -16.27
N LEU A 112 3.23 -27.42 -17.32
CA LEU A 112 3.56 -26.01 -17.18
C LEU A 112 2.31 -25.31 -16.65
N VAL A 113 2.34 -24.92 -15.37
CA VAL A 113 1.21 -24.25 -14.70
C VAL A 113 1.39 -22.73 -14.70
N PHE A 114 2.63 -22.28 -14.55
CA PHE A 114 3.07 -20.90 -14.62
C PHE A 114 4.40 -20.83 -15.39
N ASP A 115 4.57 -19.80 -16.20
CA ASP A 115 5.86 -19.42 -16.80
C ASP A 115 5.97 -17.88 -16.84
N TRP A 116 7.18 -17.37 -16.58
CA TRP A 116 7.51 -15.96 -16.77
C TRP A 116 8.90 -15.88 -17.39
N ASN A 117 8.94 -15.43 -18.64
CA ASN A 117 10.15 -15.33 -19.44
C ASN A 117 10.39 -13.86 -19.86
N GLN A 118 11.66 -13.47 -19.87
CA GLN A 118 12.12 -12.14 -20.22
C GLN A 118 13.26 -12.25 -21.26
N THR A 119 12.91 -12.07 -22.53
CA THR A 119 13.83 -12.07 -23.68
C THR A 119 14.10 -10.64 -24.13
N GLN A 120 15.37 -10.25 -24.28
CA GLN A 120 15.79 -8.92 -24.71
C GLN A 120 17.12 -9.02 -25.49
N PRO A 121 17.35 -8.21 -26.55
CA PRO A 121 16.40 -7.27 -27.16
C PRO A 121 15.38 -7.98 -28.08
N GLY A 122 14.15 -7.48 -28.11
CA GLY A 122 13.08 -7.98 -28.98
C GLY A 122 11.70 -7.37 -28.67
N GLN A 123 10.80 -7.33 -29.67
CA GLN A 123 9.38 -7.02 -29.42
C GLN A 123 8.71 -8.14 -28.63
N PHE A 124 7.74 -7.79 -27.79
CA PHE A 124 6.94 -8.75 -27.00
C PHE A 124 7.78 -9.63 -26.06
N GLY A 125 8.95 -9.14 -25.64
CA GLY A 125 9.96 -9.94 -24.94
C GLY A 125 9.63 -10.29 -23.49
N SER A 126 8.62 -9.68 -22.87
CA SER A 126 8.15 -10.02 -21.52
C SER A 126 6.89 -10.84 -21.62
N SER A 127 6.95 -12.14 -21.34
CA SER A 127 5.84 -13.07 -21.51
C SER A 127 5.49 -13.78 -20.20
N ILE A 128 4.22 -13.72 -19.80
CA ILE A 128 3.67 -14.52 -18.69
C ILE A 128 2.62 -15.50 -19.21
N TYR A 129 2.68 -16.74 -18.77
CA TYR A 129 1.70 -17.79 -19.03
C TYR A 129 1.12 -18.30 -17.71
N LYS A 130 -0.21 -18.35 -17.60
CA LYS A 130 -0.98 -18.94 -16.49
C LYS A 130 -1.96 -19.95 -17.07
N ASP A 131 -1.69 -21.24 -16.87
CA ASP A 131 -2.53 -22.31 -17.39
C ASP A 131 -3.92 -22.35 -16.71
N PRO A 132 -5.01 -22.74 -17.40
CA PRO A 132 -6.33 -22.89 -16.81
C PRO A 132 -6.41 -23.70 -15.49
N ARG A 133 -5.50 -24.67 -15.29
CA ARG A 133 -5.38 -25.47 -14.06
C ARG A 133 -4.86 -24.66 -12.87
N PHE A 134 -4.11 -23.58 -13.09
CA PHE A 134 -3.62 -22.70 -12.03
C PHE A 134 -4.78 -22.15 -11.19
N ASN A 135 -5.81 -21.59 -11.84
CA ASN A 135 -7.00 -21.12 -11.14
C ASN A 135 -7.95 -22.27 -10.75
N SER A 136 -8.20 -23.23 -11.63
CA SER A 136 -9.27 -24.23 -11.41
C SER A 136 -8.91 -25.43 -10.51
N TRP A 137 -7.62 -25.76 -10.37
CA TRP A 137 -7.14 -26.86 -9.52
C TRP A 137 -6.26 -26.32 -8.39
N PHE A 138 -5.31 -25.45 -8.70
CA PHE A 138 -4.40 -24.88 -7.70
C PHE A 138 -5.00 -23.66 -6.98
N ASN A 139 -6.27 -23.30 -7.22
CA ASN A 139 -6.95 -22.15 -6.58
C ASN A 139 -6.15 -20.83 -6.66
N ALA A 140 -5.45 -20.62 -7.78
CA ALA A 140 -4.56 -19.49 -8.03
C ALA A 140 -3.37 -19.34 -7.05
N VAL A 141 -2.91 -20.44 -6.44
CA VAL A 141 -1.70 -20.49 -5.62
C VAL A 141 -0.96 -21.84 -5.75
N THR A 142 0.35 -21.78 -5.99
CA THR A 142 1.24 -22.95 -6.01
C THR A 142 2.39 -22.71 -5.05
N VAL A 143 2.57 -23.60 -4.07
CA VAL A 143 3.66 -23.55 -3.09
C VAL A 143 4.59 -24.74 -3.31
N SER A 144 5.89 -24.48 -3.42
CA SER A 144 6.95 -25.49 -3.36
C SER A 144 7.83 -25.18 -2.15
N ALA A 145 8.03 -26.14 -1.25
CA ALA A 145 8.81 -25.94 -0.04
C ALA A 145 9.73 -27.14 0.23
N ASP A 146 10.89 -26.85 0.83
CA ASP A 146 11.87 -27.83 1.30
C ASP A 146 12.44 -27.37 2.64
N SER A 147 12.95 -28.32 3.44
CA SER A 147 13.54 -28.00 4.74
C SER A 147 14.61 -29.01 5.12
N ARG A 148 15.68 -28.51 5.76
CA ARG A 148 16.78 -29.33 6.23
C ARG A 148 17.42 -28.72 7.48
N ASP A 149 17.50 -29.52 8.54
CA ASP A 149 18.07 -29.12 9.83
C ASP A 149 17.36 -27.85 10.34
N GLN A 150 18.07 -26.73 10.52
CA GLN A 150 17.51 -25.43 10.92
C GLN A 150 16.97 -24.59 9.74
N TYR A 151 17.15 -25.04 8.49
CA TYR A 151 16.88 -24.23 7.29
C TYR A 151 15.56 -24.60 6.63
N TYR A 152 14.75 -23.59 6.32
CA TYR A 152 13.47 -23.71 5.64
C TYR A 152 13.47 -22.81 4.40
N LEU A 153 12.94 -23.31 3.29
CA LEU A 153 12.78 -22.57 2.04
C LEU A 153 11.39 -22.83 1.46
N ALA A 154 10.68 -21.78 1.07
CA ALA A 154 9.43 -21.85 0.32
C ALA A 154 9.45 -20.91 -0.88
N ILE A 155 8.80 -21.32 -1.97
CA ILE A 155 8.52 -20.51 -3.15
C ILE A 155 7.02 -20.60 -3.41
N THR A 156 6.33 -19.48 -3.29
CA THR A 156 4.90 -19.33 -3.49
C THR A 156 4.65 -18.48 -4.73
N ILE A 157 3.88 -19.02 -5.69
CA ILE A 157 3.42 -18.31 -6.88
C ILE A 157 1.91 -18.17 -6.78
N GLY A 158 1.38 -16.96 -6.77
CA GLY A 158 -0.04 -16.74 -6.49
C GLY A 158 -0.59 -15.41 -7.02
N GLU A 159 -1.91 -15.33 -7.09
CA GLU A 159 -2.63 -14.06 -7.41
C GLU A 159 -3.04 -13.26 -6.17
N ARG A 160 -3.04 -13.90 -4.99
CA ARG A 160 -3.70 -13.43 -3.77
C ARG A 160 -2.90 -13.84 -2.53
N ILE A 161 -1.61 -13.51 -2.52
CA ILE A 161 -0.72 -13.78 -1.38
C ILE A 161 -0.86 -12.61 -0.39
N ARG A 162 -1.30 -12.86 0.86
CA ARG A 162 -1.19 -11.86 1.93
C ARG A 162 0.28 -11.73 2.28
N THR A 163 0.84 -10.55 2.04
CA THR A 163 2.28 -10.31 2.11
C THR A 163 2.53 -8.98 2.78
N ALA A 164 3.38 -8.94 3.81
CA ALA A 164 3.88 -7.71 4.38
C ALA A 164 5.39 -7.85 4.61
N LEU A 165 6.16 -6.85 4.21
CA LEU A 165 7.57 -6.71 4.56
C LEU A 165 7.68 -5.82 5.80
N THR A 166 7.19 -4.59 5.72
CA THR A 166 6.99 -3.64 6.83
C THR A 166 5.79 -2.74 6.48
N PRO A 167 5.13 -2.08 7.46
CA PRO A 167 4.01 -1.18 7.16
C PRO A 167 4.42 0.06 6.37
N LEU A 168 5.68 0.50 6.40
CA LEU A 168 6.14 1.66 5.61
C LEU A 168 6.74 1.29 4.24
N THR A 169 7.05 0.01 3.96
CA THR A 169 7.66 -0.39 2.68
C THR A 169 6.79 -1.24 1.77
N PHE A 170 6.06 -2.23 2.29
CA PHE A 170 5.20 -3.11 1.50
C PHE A 170 4.21 -3.86 2.40
N SER A 171 2.92 -3.64 2.21
CA SER A 171 1.84 -4.42 2.81
C SER A 171 0.73 -4.58 1.78
N LYS A 172 0.42 -5.82 1.41
CA LYS A 172 -0.67 -6.14 0.50
C LYS A 172 -1.55 -7.26 1.04
N PRO A 173 -2.89 -7.13 0.98
CA PRO A 173 -3.82 -8.23 1.21
C PRO A 173 -3.75 -9.26 0.06
N ARG A 174 -3.51 -8.81 -1.18
CA ARG A 174 -3.51 -9.63 -2.41
C ARG A 174 -2.32 -9.30 -3.31
N PHE A 175 -1.11 -9.70 -2.91
CA PHE A 175 0.03 -9.70 -3.81
C PHE A 175 -0.14 -10.75 -4.92
N ASN A 176 -0.03 -10.32 -6.18
CA ASN A 176 -0.02 -11.17 -7.36
C ASN A 176 1.41 -11.22 -7.92
N GLY A 177 2.07 -12.38 -7.81
CA GLY A 177 3.48 -12.53 -8.15
C GLY A 177 4.10 -13.80 -7.58
N ILE A 178 5.42 -13.72 -7.35
CA ILE A 178 6.26 -14.76 -6.76
C ILE A 178 6.79 -14.24 -5.43
N GLN A 179 6.59 -15.00 -4.36
CA GLN A 179 7.21 -14.80 -3.06
C GLN A 179 8.17 -15.97 -2.78
N MET A 180 9.38 -15.68 -2.32
CA MET A 180 10.36 -16.68 -1.89
C MET A 180 10.74 -16.39 -0.44
N ASP A 181 10.53 -17.35 0.45
CA ASP A 181 10.77 -17.22 1.89
C ASP A 181 11.87 -18.19 2.34
N PHE A 182 12.80 -17.68 3.12
CA PHE A 182 13.87 -18.42 3.77
C PHE A 182 13.85 -18.14 5.28
N ALA A 183 13.97 -19.18 6.10
CA ALA A 183 14.08 -19.04 7.54
C ALA A 183 15.14 -19.98 8.14
N ALA A 184 15.81 -19.49 9.17
CA ALA A 184 16.74 -20.20 10.03
C ALA A 184 16.73 -19.60 11.45
N ASP A 185 17.27 -20.32 12.44
CA ASP A 185 17.31 -19.96 13.88
C ASP A 185 17.61 -18.47 14.22
N LYS A 186 18.34 -17.76 13.36
CA LYS A 186 18.71 -16.35 13.55
C LYS A 186 18.49 -15.45 12.34
N TYR A 187 17.97 -15.96 11.24
CA TYR A 187 17.90 -15.24 9.96
C TYR A 187 16.61 -15.56 9.23
N GLU A 188 15.86 -14.54 8.83
CA GLU A 188 14.70 -14.68 7.94
C GLU A 188 14.97 -13.82 6.70
N ALA A 189 14.51 -14.27 5.54
CA ALA A 189 14.56 -13.47 4.32
C ALA A 189 13.37 -13.77 3.42
N THR A 190 12.73 -12.73 2.90
CA THR A 190 11.65 -12.82 1.91
C THR A 190 12.03 -12.02 0.68
N LEU A 191 11.81 -12.58 -0.52
CA LEU A 191 11.97 -11.90 -1.80
C LEU A 191 10.65 -11.92 -2.56
N LEU A 192 10.30 -10.80 -3.20
CA LEU A 192 9.05 -10.59 -3.93
C LEU A 192 9.36 -10.19 -5.38
N PHE A 193 8.63 -10.74 -6.35
CA PHE A 193 8.75 -10.40 -7.77
C PHE A 193 7.38 -10.36 -8.45
N SER A 194 7.10 -9.33 -9.25
CA SER A 194 5.88 -9.23 -10.05
C SER A 194 6.06 -8.38 -11.30
N ARG A 195 5.21 -8.57 -12.32
CA ARG A 195 5.04 -7.65 -13.45
C ARG A 195 3.87 -6.70 -13.13
N ALA A 196 4.12 -5.71 -12.27
CA ALA A 196 3.13 -4.79 -11.72
C ALA A 196 2.13 -4.22 -12.76
N SER A 197 2.60 -3.85 -13.96
CA SER A 197 1.71 -3.31 -15.01
C SER A 197 0.72 -4.32 -15.61
N GLU A 198 1.01 -5.62 -15.53
CA GLU A 198 0.17 -6.67 -16.08
C GLU A 198 0.45 -8.03 -15.41
N ALA A 199 0.13 -8.14 -14.11
CA ALA A 199 0.38 -9.35 -13.31
C ALA A 199 -0.53 -10.56 -13.68
N ILE A 200 -1.51 -10.33 -14.57
CA ILE A 200 -2.56 -11.26 -15.02
C ILE A 200 -3.42 -11.76 -13.85
N LEU A 201 -4.70 -11.43 -13.85
CA LEU A 201 -5.71 -12.12 -13.04
C LEU A 201 -6.32 -13.25 -13.85
N GLY A 202 -6.46 -14.44 -13.25
CA GLY A 202 -6.98 -15.60 -13.94
C GLY A 202 -5.94 -16.29 -14.82
N THR A 203 -6.33 -16.61 -16.06
CA THR A 203 -5.63 -17.60 -16.89
C THR A 203 -5.42 -17.06 -18.29
N THR A 204 -4.23 -17.25 -18.84
CA THR A 204 -3.98 -16.99 -20.26
C THR A 204 -4.67 -18.06 -21.13
N PRO A 205 -5.15 -17.72 -22.35
CA PRO A 205 -5.68 -18.72 -23.27
C PRO A 205 -4.64 -19.81 -23.56
N ALA A 206 -5.10 -21.02 -23.85
CA ALA A 206 -4.21 -22.16 -24.05
C ALA A 206 -3.19 -21.87 -25.17
N LEU A 207 -1.90 -22.02 -24.86
CA LEU A 207 -0.77 -21.75 -25.75
C LEU A 207 -0.62 -20.29 -26.22
N GLN A 208 -1.23 -19.33 -25.52
CA GLN A 208 -1.12 -17.89 -25.81
C GLN A 208 -0.69 -17.12 -24.54
N PRO A 209 0.62 -17.00 -24.25
CA PRO A 209 1.10 -16.16 -23.15
C PRO A 209 0.69 -14.70 -23.37
N SER A 210 0.49 -13.93 -22.29
CA SER A 210 0.36 -12.48 -22.40
C SER A 210 1.76 -11.87 -22.51
N THR A 211 1.99 -11.22 -23.64
CA THR A 211 3.30 -10.71 -24.03
C THR A 211 3.26 -9.19 -24.16
N SER A 212 4.21 -8.50 -23.54
CA SER A 212 4.34 -7.04 -23.69
C SER A 212 5.77 -6.63 -24.07
N THR A 213 5.84 -5.47 -24.74
CA THR A 213 7.10 -4.78 -25.06
C THR A 213 7.47 -3.76 -23.98
N ASN A 214 6.47 -3.15 -23.35
CA ASN A 214 6.61 -2.21 -22.23
C ASN A 214 6.02 -2.86 -20.98
N ALA A 215 6.77 -2.89 -19.88
CA ALA A 215 6.28 -3.47 -18.63
C ALA A 215 6.87 -2.74 -17.43
N THR A 216 6.08 -2.56 -16.38
CA THR A 216 6.61 -2.18 -15.07
C THR A 216 6.81 -3.45 -14.26
N ASN A 217 8.05 -3.70 -13.85
CA ASN A 217 8.40 -4.83 -12.99
C ASN A 217 8.60 -4.32 -11.58
N MET A 218 8.16 -5.11 -10.61
CA MET A 218 8.38 -4.91 -9.20
C MET A 218 9.31 -6.02 -8.68
N MET A 219 10.28 -5.62 -7.89
CA MET A 219 11.08 -6.52 -7.05
C MET A 219 11.13 -5.95 -5.63
N GLY A 220 11.14 -6.82 -4.63
CA GLY A 220 11.30 -6.39 -3.25
C GLY A 220 11.84 -7.49 -2.36
N GLY A 221 12.12 -7.15 -1.10
CA GLY A 221 12.46 -8.13 -0.09
C GLY A 221 12.80 -7.53 1.27
N ARG A 222 12.75 -8.39 2.28
CA ARG A 222 13.19 -8.13 3.66
C ARG A 222 14.22 -9.17 4.04
N ALA A 223 15.24 -8.79 4.80
CA ALA A 223 16.10 -9.70 5.53
C ALA A 223 16.18 -9.28 7.00
N THR A 224 16.13 -10.24 7.93
CA THR A 224 16.27 -10.01 9.37
C THR A 224 17.44 -10.80 9.94
N ALA A 225 17.98 -10.32 11.06
CA ALA A 225 19.00 -10.99 11.84
C ALA A 225 18.75 -10.83 13.34
N GLN A 226 18.75 -11.94 14.07
CA GLN A 226 18.64 -11.97 15.53
C GLN A 226 20.03 -11.75 16.17
N VAL A 227 20.18 -10.63 16.88
CA VAL A 227 21.43 -10.18 17.52
C VAL A 227 21.34 -10.38 19.03
N GLY A 228 21.86 -11.51 19.51
CA GLY A 228 21.66 -11.95 20.90
C GLY A 228 20.22 -12.38 21.14
N ASP A 229 19.77 -12.33 22.40
CA ASP A 229 18.49 -12.94 22.79
C ASP A 229 17.32 -11.94 22.77
N PHE A 230 17.59 -10.64 22.54
CA PHE A 230 16.64 -9.55 22.77
C PHE A 230 16.62 -8.45 21.69
N VAL A 231 17.40 -8.56 20.60
CA VAL A 231 17.35 -7.61 19.48
C VAL A 231 17.18 -8.35 18.16
N LYS A 232 16.17 -7.98 17.36
CA LYS A 232 16.08 -8.31 15.94
C LYS A 232 16.35 -7.04 15.13
N VAL A 233 17.21 -7.12 14.13
CA VAL A 233 17.40 -6.04 13.14
C VAL A 233 16.95 -6.52 11.78
N GLY A 234 16.49 -5.61 10.94
CA GLY A 234 16.12 -5.95 9.56
C GLY A 234 16.39 -4.82 8.58
N ALA A 235 16.50 -5.19 7.31
CA ALA A 235 16.59 -4.27 6.19
C ALA A 235 15.60 -4.67 5.10
N THR A 236 15.01 -3.68 4.44
CA THR A 236 14.04 -3.83 3.35
C THR A 236 14.47 -3.05 2.12
N MET A 237 14.08 -3.56 0.95
CA MET A 237 14.13 -2.86 -0.32
C MET A 237 12.89 -3.22 -1.11
N VAL A 238 12.23 -2.24 -1.70
CA VAL A 238 11.13 -2.42 -2.66
C VAL A 238 11.39 -1.48 -3.82
N ASN A 239 11.22 -1.95 -5.05
CA ASN A 239 11.45 -1.18 -6.26
C ASN A 239 10.42 -1.58 -7.30
N ALA A 240 9.77 -0.60 -7.92
CA ALA A 240 9.06 -0.79 -9.17
C ALA A 240 9.61 0.18 -10.22
N HIS A 241 9.97 -0.36 -11.38
CA HIS A 241 10.63 0.36 -12.46
C HIS A 241 10.03 -0.05 -13.81
N HIS A 242 9.93 0.89 -14.75
CA HIS A 242 9.55 0.51 -16.11
C HIS A 242 10.74 -0.10 -16.86
N SER A 243 10.41 -1.02 -17.75
CA SER A 243 11.31 -1.76 -18.61
C SER A 243 10.76 -1.77 -20.03
N GLN A 244 11.65 -1.68 -21.01
CA GLN A 244 11.31 -1.90 -22.42
C GLN A 244 12.14 -3.06 -22.95
N THR A 245 11.51 -3.99 -23.66
CA THR A 245 12.19 -5.19 -24.15
C THR A 245 12.97 -4.98 -25.45
N LEU A 246 12.83 -3.80 -26.06
CA LEU A 246 13.57 -3.39 -27.26
C LEU A 246 15.04 -3.09 -27.00
N ALA A 247 15.39 -2.66 -25.78
CA ALA A 247 16.75 -2.33 -25.39
C ALA A 247 17.52 -3.56 -24.89
N GLU A 248 18.85 -3.49 -24.86
CA GLU A 248 19.68 -4.54 -24.27
C GLU A 248 19.59 -4.55 -22.73
N ALA A 249 19.31 -5.72 -22.16
CA ALA A 249 19.05 -5.92 -20.72
C ALA A 249 20.19 -5.50 -19.78
N PHE A 250 21.43 -5.43 -20.28
CA PHE A 250 22.63 -5.19 -19.47
C PHE A 250 23.27 -3.81 -19.67
N GLU A 251 22.77 -2.98 -20.60
CA GLU A 251 23.29 -1.61 -20.81
C GLU A 251 22.61 -0.55 -19.92
N ARG A 252 21.47 -0.89 -19.32
CA ARG A 252 20.66 0.00 -18.46
C ARG A 252 20.64 -0.48 -17.01
N ASN A 253 20.43 0.44 -16.07
CA ASN A 253 20.40 0.12 -14.64
C ASN A 253 19.02 -0.45 -14.23
N PRO A 254 18.93 -1.70 -13.72
CA PRO A 254 17.67 -2.35 -13.41
C PRO A 254 16.91 -1.77 -12.20
N PHE A 255 17.51 -0.87 -11.43
CA PHE A 255 16.84 -0.18 -10.31
C PHE A 255 16.29 1.20 -10.69
N ILE A 256 16.82 1.80 -11.76
CA ILE A 256 16.39 3.10 -12.29
C ILE A 256 15.31 2.90 -13.35
N GLY A 257 15.37 1.78 -14.09
CA GLY A 257 14.49 1.53 -15.21
C GLY A 257 14.75 2.44 -16.41
N THR A 258 13.72 2.61 -17.22
CA THR A 258 13.71 3.39 -18.46
C THR A 258 12.36 4.06 -18.61
N LEU A 259 12.27 5.15 -19.38
CA LEU A 259 10.98 5.55 -19.93
C LEU A 259 10.42 4.47 -20.87
N GLY A 260 9.10 4.32 -20.87
CA GLY A 260 8.36 3.49 -21.82
C GLY A 260 8.41 4.09 -23.24
N ALA A 261 8.14 3.24 -24.24
CA ALA A 261 8.26 3.61 -25.65
C ALA A 261 7.40 4.82 -26.03
N GLY A 262 6.19 4.96 -25.47
CA GLY A 262 5.32 6.11 -25.65
C GLY A 262 5.88 7.39 -25.02
N GLN A 263 6.24 7.36 -23.73
CA GLN A 263 6.88 8.48 -23.01
C GLN A 263 8.13 9.03 -23.72
N GLY A 264 8.96 8.15 -24.29
CA GLY A 264 10.22 8.51 -24.97
C GLY A 264 10.10 8.77 -26.48
N SER A 265 8.92 8.66 -27.07
CA SER A 265 8.73 8.64 -28.54
C SER A 265 8.97 9.98 -29.25
N ASP A 266 8.81 11.11 -28.55
CA ASP A 266 8.87 12.46 -29.13
C ASP A 266 9.59 13.42 -28.16
N PRO A 267 10.49 14.31 -28.63
CA PRO A 267 11.15 15.29 -27.76
C PRO A 267 10.15 16.28 -27.17
N ILE A 268 10.46 16.78 -25.98
CA ILE A 268 9.68 17.84 -25.32
C ILE A 268 9.65 19.09 -26.20
N ARG A 269 8.45 19.61 -26.47
CA ARG A 269 8.24 20.84 -27.26
C ARG A 269 7.79 21.99 -26.36
N VAL A 270 7.10 21.70 -25.26
CA VAL A 270 6.56 22.71 -24.35
C VAL A 270 6.81 22.28 -22.90
N LEU A 271 7.30 23.21 -22.08
CA LEU A 271 7.36 23.10 -20.62
C LEU A 271 6.63 24.29 -19.99
N ALA A 272 5.99 24.07 -18.85
CA ALA A 272 5.49 25.13 -18.00
C ALA A 272 5.92 24.90 -16.54
N VAL A 273 6.39 25.96 -15.89
CA VAL A 273 6.60 25.98 -14.43
C VAL A 273 5.46 26.80 -13.82
N VAL A 274 4.77 26.21 -12.85
CA VAL A 274 3.62 26.79 -12.17
C VAL A 274 4.02 27.13 -10.74
N LEU A 275 3.67 28.33 -10.29
CA LEU A 275 3.85 28.81 -8.93
C LEU A 275 2.47 29.25 -8.40
N SER A 276 2.01 28.65 -7.31
CA SER A 276 0.77 29.01 -6.62
C SER A 276 1.02 29.22 -5.13
N ASP A 277 0.01 29.70 -4.43
CA ASP A 277 -0.08 29.58 -2.97
C ASP A 277 -0.09 28.10 -2.53
N ASP A 278 0.49 27.75 -1.39
CA ASP A 278 0.37 26.42 -0.76
C ASP A 278 -0.74 26.40 0.31
N SER A 279 -1.13 27.57 0.85
CA SER A 279 -2.26 27.77 1.78
C SER A 279 -3.27 28.81 1.26
N PRO A 280 -3.89 28.59 0.07
CA PRO A 280 -4.70 29.61 -0.62
C PRO A 280 -5.92 30.11 0.18
N GLU A 281 -6.33 29.43 1.25
CA GLU A 281 -7.54 29.74 2.01
C GLU A 281 -7.46 31.03 2.84
N ASP A 282 -6.26 31.57 3.10
CA ASP A 282 -6.09 32.87 3.77
C ASP A 282 -6.09 34.08 2.80
N GLY A 283 -5.92 33.80 1.50
CA GLY A 283 -5.89 34.76 0.39
C GLY A 283 -4.77 35.80 0.43
N GLN A 284 -3.68 35.58 1.18
CA GLN A 284 -2.64 36.58 1.42
C GLN A 284 -1.23 35.98 1.61
N GLY A 285 -0.33 36.27 0.68
CA GLY A 285 1.09 36.01 0.87
C GLY A 285 1.55 34.64 0.38
N GLY A 286 0.93 34.13 -0.68
CA GLY A 286 1.46 33.01 -1.48
C GLY A 286 2.71 33.35 -2.29
N ALA A 287 2.99 32.53 -3.31
CA ALA A 287 4.27 32.50 -4.02
C ALA A 287 4.77 33.85 -4.53
N ALA A 288 5.97 34.25 -4.09
CA ALA A 288 6.68 35.43 -4.55
C ALA A 288 7.86 35.04 -5.47
N LEU A 289 7.78 35.33 -6.77
CA LEU A 289 8.82 35.07 -7.77
C LEU A 289 9.69 36.32 -8.01
N PHE A 290 10.98 36.24 -7.64
CA PHE A 290 11.96 37.31 -7.83
C PHE A 290 12.80 37.16 -9.11
N ALA A 291 13.13 35.92 -9.49
CA ALA A 291 13.92 35.64 -10.68
C ALA A 291 13.68 34.21 -11.18
N HIS A 292 13.90 33.99 -12.48
CA HIS A 292 13.92 32.67 -13.11
C HIS A 292 15.04 32.60 -14.17
N ASP A 293 15.63 31.42 -14.34
CA ASP A 293 16.55 31.05 -15.41
C ASP A 293 16.29 29.57 -15.78
N ILE A 294 16.67 29.18 -17.00
CA ILE A 294 16.59 27.81 -17.51
C ILE A 294 17.96 27.42 -18.05
N ILE A 295 18.44 26.25 -17.62
CA ILE A 295 19.71 25.68 -18.04
C ILE A 295 19.42 24.47 -18.92
N ILE A 296 19.57 24.66 -20.23
CA ILE A 296 19.36 23.63 -21.24
C ILE A 296 20.71 22.95 -21.52
N THR A 297 20.79 21.63 -21.30
CA THR A 297 21.94 20.84 -21.74
C THR A 297 21.58 20.13 -23.03
N ALA A 298 22.33 20.41 -24.10
CA ALA A 298 22.18 19.72 -25.37
C ALA A 298 23.45 18.93 -25.75
N GLU A 299 23.26 17.87 -26.53
CA GLU A 299 24.34 17.07 -27.09
C GLU A 299 24.29 17.13 -28.62
N ASP A 300 25.39 17.57 -29.22
CA ASP A 300 25.65 17.41 -30.65
C ASP A 300 25.99 15.94 -30.89
N PHE A 301 25.14 15.21 -31.61
CA PHE A 301 25.26 13.74 -31.75
C PHE A 301 26.36 13.30 -32.72
N ASP A 302 26.82 14.16 -33.63
CA ASP A 302 27.93 13.88 -34.55
C ASP A 302 29.29 13.95 -33.83
N THR A 303 29.45 14.97 -32.97
CA THR A 303 30.68 15.22 -32.20
C THR A 303 30.66 14.66 -30.79
N LYS A 304 29.49 14.23 -30.30
CA LYS A 304 29.19 13.85 -28.89
C LYS A 304 29.49 14.97 -27.89
N LYS A 305 29.55 16.22 -28.34
CA LYS A 305 29.88 17.37 -27.49
C LYS A 305 28.64 17.85 -26.76
N ARG A 306 28.70 17.83 -25.43
CA ARG A 306 27.68 18.44 -24.56
C ARG A 306 27.95 19.93 -24.36
N THR A 307 26.92 20.75 -24.51
CA THR A 307 26.96 22.19 -24.28
C THR A 307 25.79 22.58 -23.37
N LYS A 308 26.03 23.47 -22.41
CA LYS A 308 24.99 24.06 -21.56
C LYS A 308 24.72 25.49 -22.02
N TYR A 309 23.45 25.86 -22.07
CA TYR A 309 22.96 27.18 -22.43
C TYR A 309 22.07 27.71 -21.30
N ARG A 310 22.23 28.98 -20.92
CA ARG A 310 21.29 29.68 -20.01
C ARG A 310 20.21 30.44 -20.78
N LEU A 311 19.15 30.87 -20.10
CA LEU A 311 18.00 31.60 -20.67
C LEU A 311 18.41 32.70 -21.66
N ARG A 312 19.31 33.59 -21.24
CA ARG A 312 19.79 34.72 -22.05
C ARG A 312 20.54 34.34 -23.34
N GLU A 313 20.95 33.08 -23.47
CA GLU A 313 21.77 32.57 -24.59
C GLU A 313 20.90 31.87 -25.64
N VAL A 314 19.64 31.58 -25.32
CA VAL A 314 18.66 30.89 -26.17
C VAL A 314 17.46 31.77 -26.55
N VAL A 315 17.53 33.07 -26.27
CA VAL A 315 16.46 34.06 -26.49
C VAL A 315 16.88 35.10 -27.52
N ALA A 316 16.06 35.27 -28.56
CA ALA A 316 16.15 36.39 -29.49
C ALA A 316 15.35 37.62 -29.01
N ASP A 317 14.20 37.40 -28.37
CA ASP A 317 13.29 38.44 -27.90
C ASP A 317 12.75 38.08 -26.50
N PRO A 318 13.31 38.66 -25.41
CA PRO A 318 12.92 38.32 -24.04
C PRO A 318 11.51 38.81 -23.67
N THR A 319 10.82 39.54 -24.56
CA THR A 319 9.40 39.89 -24.38
C THR A 319 8.45 38.82 -24.92
N LYS A 320 8.99 37.78 -25.57
CA LYS A 320 8.22 36.69 -26.20
C LYS A 320 8.62 35.30 -25.75
N TRP A 321 9.80 35.11 -25.17
CA TRP A 321 10.21 33.81 -24.65
C TRP A 321 11.12 33.92 -23.42
N PRO A 322 10.83 33.18 -22.33
CA PRO A 322 9.58 32.48 -22.05
C PRO A 322 8.42 33.46 -21.86
N VAL A 323 7.18 32.97 -22.01
CA VAL A 323 5.98 33.78 -21.77
C VAL A 323 5.50 33.56 -20.33
N ILE A 324 5.59 34.60 -19.50
CA ILE A 324 5.01 34.58 -18.15
C ILE A 324 3.56 35.07 -18.23
N THR A 325 2.64 34.32 -17.62
CA THR A 325 1.23 34.68 -17.49
C THR A 325 0.76 34.55 -16.05
N GLY A 326 -0.26 35.32 -15.68
CA GLY A 326 -0.80 35.36 -14.32
C GLY A 326 0.12 36.10 -13.33
N GLY A 327 -0.32 36.15 -12.08
CA GLY A 327 0.35 36.83 -10.98
C GLY A 327 0.20 38.36 -10.96
N PHE A 328 0.30 38.92 -9.76
CA PHE A 328 0.21 40.35 -9.47
C PHE A 328 1.61 40.99 -9.38
N PRO A 329 1.93 42.03 -10.17
CA PRO A 329 3.21 42.71 -10.07
C PRO A 329 3.31 43.50 -8.77
N ARG A 330 4.28 43.15 -7.91
CA ARG A 330 4.65 43.90 -6.70
C ARG A 330 6.02 44.56 -6.87
N GLU A 331 6.49 45.28 -5.86
CA GLU A 331 7.78 46.00 -5.94
C GLU A 331 8.96 45.02 -5.97
N GLY A 332 9.44 44.70 -7.17
CA GLY A 332 10.63 43.86 -7.39
C GLY A 332 10.37 42.36 -7.56
N PHE A 333 9.11 41.91 -7.54
CA PHE A 333 8.72 40.51 -7.71
C PHE A 333 7.29 40.37 -8.25
N LEU A 334 6.95 39.17 -8.72
CA LEU A 334 5.59 38.78 -9.13
C LEU A 334 4.97 37.90 -8.03
N ALA A 335 3.73 38.15 -7.63
CA ALA A 335 3.06 37.43 -6.54
C ALA A 335 1.87 36.61 -7.04
N ALA A 336 1.69 35.39 -6.52
CA ALA A 336 0.49 34.57 -6.67
C ALA A 336 -0.11 34.39 -5.26
N ASP A 337 -1.13 35.18 -4.93
CA ASP A 337 -1.84 35.13 -3.65
C ASP A 337 -3.17 34.39 -3.82
N GLY A 338 -3.50 33.44 -2.94
CA GLY A 338 -4.73 32.65 -3.03
C GLY A 338 -4.79 31.79 -4.29
N GLU A 339 -5.94 31.82 -4.98
CA GLU A 339 -6.20 31.06 -6.23
C GLU A 339 -5.42 31.57 -7.47
N GLU A 340 -4.65 32.66 -7.36
CA GLU A 340 -3.84 33.17 -8.48
C GLU A 340 -2.62 32.28 -8.74
N GLN A 341 -2.17 32.19 -10.00
CA GLN A 341 -1.03 31.34 -10.39
C GLN A 341 -0.10 32.07 -11.35
N ILE A 342 1.20 32.00 -11.11
CA ILE A 342 2.23 32.41 -12.07
C ILE A 342 2.62 31.20 -12.92
N VAL A 343 2.45 31.29 -14.23
CA VAL A 343 2.84 30.24 -15.18
C VAL A 343 3.93 30.76 -16.10
N ILE A 344 5.11 30.13 -16.07
CA ILE A 344 6.27 30.43 -16.92
C ILE A 344 6.31 29.42 -18.08
N ASN A 345 5.97 29.86 -19.29
CA ASN A 345 5.84 29.02 -20.48
C ASN A 345 7.11 29.00 -21.33
N TYR A 346 7.66 27.82 -21.56
CA TYR A 346 8.83 27.54 -22.40
C TYR A 346 8.40 26.71 -23.62
N ASP A 347 8.01 27.37 -24.70
CA ASP A 347 7.69 26.72 -25.99
C ASP A 347 8.94 26.69 -26.90
N PHE A 348 9.56 25.53 -27.06
CA PHE A 348 10.77 25.36 -27.88
C PHE A 348 10.50 25.41 -29.39
N THR A 349 9.25 25.66 -29.81
CA THR A 349 8.84 25.86 -31.21
C THR A 349 8.60 27.32 -31.58
N ASP A 350 8.59 28.24 -30.60
CA ASP A 350 8.46 29.68 -30.85
C ASP A 350 9.69 30.26 -31.58
N LEU A 351 9.48 31.21 -32.48
CA LEU A 351 10.55 31.87 -33.26
C LEU A 351 11.47 32.78 -32.41
N ALA A 352 11.06 33.15 -31.20
CA ALA A 352 11.88 33.87 -30.23
C ALA A 352 12.87 32.95 -29.49
N TYR A 353 12.65 31.63 -29.52
CA TYR A 353 13.62 30.63 -29.07
C TYR A 353 14.67 30.37 -30.16
N ILE A 354 15.94 30.59 -29.83
CA ILE A 354 17.11 30.41 -30.71
C ILE A 354 18.13 29.42 -30.13
N GLY A 355 17.70 28.58 -29.19
CA GLY A 355 18.53 27.56 -28.57
C GLY A 355 18.71 26.29 -29.41
N PRO A 356 19.29 25.22 -28.82
CA PRO A 356 19.43 23.92 -29.47
C PRO A 356 18.06 23.32 -29.86
N ARG A 357 18.03 22.47 -30.89
CA ARG A 357 16.79 21.83 -31.34
C ARG A 357 16.24 20.90 -30.25
N PRO A 358 14.91 20.75 -30.07
CA PRO A 358 14.34 19.84 -29.07
C PRO A 358 14.92 18.42 -29.06
N THR A 359 15.27 17.87 -30.23
CA THR A 359 15.92 16.56 -30.38
C THR A 359 17.34 16.48 -29.80
N GLU A 360 18.04 17.61 -29.71
CA GLU A 360 19.40 17.73 -29.19
C GLU A 360 19.42 17.92 -27.67
N ILE A 361 18.31 18.35 -27.05
CA ILE A 361 18.20 18.59 -25.62
C ILE A 361 18.17 17.25 -24.88
N ILE A 362 19.06 17.10 -23.90
CA ILE A 362 19.22 15.88 -23.09
C ILE A 362 18.98 16.11 -21.59
N ASP A 363 18.88 17.36 -21.15
CA ASP A 363 18.64 17.75 -19.76
C ASP A 363 18.06 19.16 -19.72
N ILE A 364 17.11 19.43 -18.84
CA ILE A 364 16.61 20.77 -18.54
C ILE A 364 16.57 20.95 -17.03
N GLN A 365 17.22 22.02 -16.55
CA GLN A 365 17.22 22.40 -15.14
C GLN A 365 16.66 23.82 -15.01
N PHE A 366 15.72 24.00 -14.08
CA PHE A 366 15.15 25.29 -13.72
C PHE A 366 15.88 25.88 -12.51
N ASP A 367 16.01 27.20 -12.49
CA ASP A 367 16.75 27.95 -11.48
C ASP A 367 15.90 29.18 -11.08
N LEU A 368 15.17 29.07 -9.98
CA LEU A 368 14.20 30.07 -9.50
C LEU A 368 14.69 30.74 -8.22
N VAL A 369 14.32 32.00 -8.02
CA VAL A 369 14.42 32.67 -6.71
C VAL A 369 13.01 32.98 -6.25
N VAL A 370 12.59 32.31 -5.18
CA VAL A 370 11.22 32.37 -4.64
C VAL A 370 11.24 32.69 -3.15
N ALA A 371 10.14 33.23 -2.65
CA ALA A 371 9.85 33.38 -1.22
C ALA A 371 8.35 33.18 -0.98
N ASN A 372 7.95 33.37 0.27
CA ASN A 372 6.60 33.24 0.79
C ASN A 372 6.06 31.79 0.79
N ASP A 373 4.75 31.61 0.95
CA ASP A 373 4.08 30.31 0.96
C ASP A 373 3.85 29.80 -0.48
N TYR A 374 4.95 29.37 -1.11
CA TYR A 374 4.93 28.92 -2.50
C TYR A 374 4.70 27.42 -2.63
N LYS A 375 3.94 27.02 -3.64
CA LYS A 375 3.97 25.69 -4.25
C LYS A 375 4.54 25.78 -5.65
N ILE A 376 5.60 25.01 -5.96
CA ILE A 376 6.17 24.88 -7.30
C ILE A 376 5.72 23.56 -7.91
N GLN A 377 5.16 23.63 -9.12
CA GLN A 377 4.83 22.47 -9.93
C GLN A 377 5.38 22.60 -11.35
N VAL A 378 5.46 21.50 -12.09
CA VAL A 378 5.94 21.48 -13.49
C VAL A 378 5.05 20.64 -14.40
N TRP A 379 4.92 21.07 -15.65
CA TRP A 379 4.16 20.41 -16.72
C TRP A 379 4.97 20.35 -18.02
N SER A 380 4.73 19.33 -18.86
CA SER A 380 5.23 19.25 -20.23
C SER A 380 4.23 18.64 -21.21
N ASP A 381 4.47 18.78 -22.51
CA ASP A 381 3.71 18.08 -23.56
C ASP A 381 3.92 16.54 -23.58
N ARG A 382 4.72 15.98 -22.65
CA ARG A 382 4.81 14.54 -22.33
C ARG A 382 4.16 14.13 -20.99
N GLN A 383 3.71 15.08 -20.17
CA GLN A 383 2.86 14.83 -19.00
C GLN A 383 1.40 14.74 -19.43
N ILE A 384 1.04 13.59 -19.99
CA ILE A 384 -0.29 13.35 -20.53
C ILE A 384 -1.27 12.88 -19.45
N GLY A 385 -2.51 13.34 -19.55
CA GLY A 385 -3.65 12.76 -18.84
C GLY A 385 -4.67 12.15 -19.80
N ARG A 386 -5.84 11.77 -19.29
CA ARG A 386 -7.04 11.41 -20.07
C ARG A 386 -7.66 12.62 -20.77
N GLY A 387 -7.42 13.82 -20.25
CA GLY A 387 -7.82 15.10 -20.85
C GLY A 387 -7.08 15.43 -22.15
N SER A 388 -7.55 16.47 -22.84
CA SER A 388 -6.82 17.03 -23.99
C SER A 388 -5.63 17.84 -23.50
N LEU A 389 -4.48 17.75 -24.17
CA LEU A 389 -3.33 18.61 -23.85
C LEU A 389 -3.69 20.09 -24.10
N PRO A 390 -3.41 21.00 -23.15
CA PRO A 390 -3.65 22.41 -23.34
C PRO A 390 -2.66 23.01 -24.35
N SER A 391 -3.03 24.14 -24.97
CA SER A 391 -2.24 24.79 -26.02
C SER A 391 -1.51 26.03 -25.48
N PRO A 392 -0.18 26.16 -25.65
CA PRO A 392 0.56 27.30 -25.12
C PRO A 392 0.24 28.62 -25.85
N PRO A 393 0.50 29.78 -25.21
CA PRO A 393 0.94 29.94 -23.82
C PRO A 393 -0.18 29.64 -22.83
N LEU A 394 0.14 28.89 -21.78
CA LEU A 394 -0.78 28.40 -20.76
C LEU A 394 -0.96 29.42 -19.65
N THR A 395 -2.20 29.67 -19.24
CA THR A 395 -2.56 30.34 -17.97
C THR A 395 -2.99 29.31 -16.92
N GLY A 396 -3.07 29.71 -15.64
CA GLY A 396 -3.61 28.84 -14.58
C GLY A 396 -5.04 28.36 -14.87
N LEU A 397 -5.85 29.18 -15.55
CA LEU A 397 -7.18 28.81 -15.98
C LEU A 397 -7.17 27.72 -17.06
N ASP A 398 -6.23 27.77 -18.01
CA ASP A 398 -6.11 26.75 -19.06
C ASP A 398 -5.65 25.40 -18.49
N LEU A 399 -4.73 25.43 -17.51
CA LEU A 399 -4.27 24.25 -16.78
C LEU A 399 -5.43 23.57 -16.03
N ALA A 400 -6.23 24.36 -15.29
CA ALA A 400 -7.40 23.88 -14.57
C ALA A 400 -8.49 23.34 -15.51
N GLN A 401 -8.79 24.05 -16.61
CA GLN A 401 -9.82 23.62 -17.57
C GLN A 401 -9.44 22.37 -18.37
N ALA A 402 -8.15 22.17 -18.66
CA ALA A 402 -7.67 20.98 -19.37
C ALA A 402 -7.51 19.75 -18.46
N GLY A 403 -7.48 19.94 -17.13
CA GLY A 403 -7.06 18.90 -16.19
C GLY A 403 -5.59 18.53 -16.38
N ALA A 404 -4.72 19.54 -16.57
CA ALA A 404 -3.31 19.32 -16.88
C ALA A 404 -2.58 18.63 -15.71
N VAL A 405 -1.84 17.55 -15.98
CA VAL A 405 -1.14 16.80 -14.94
C VAL A 405 0.13 17.52 -14.51
N LEU A 406 0.05 18.24 -13.40
CA LEU A 406 1.17 18.92 -12.77
C LEU A 406 1.94 17.95 -11.86
N PHE A 407 3.27 18.00 -11.87
CA PHE A 407 4.11 17.28 -10.91
C PHE A 407 4.63 18.25 -9.84
N ASP A 408 4.46 17.87 -8.57
CA ASP A 408 4.91 18.65 -7.43
C ASP A 408 6.45 18.63 -7.35
N VAL A 409 7.03 19.82 -7.33
CA VAL A 409 8.48 20.02 -7.30
C VAL A 409 8.93 20.31 -5.88
N ARG A 410 8.27 21.27 -5.22
CA ARG A 410 8.59 21.74 -3.87
C ARG A 410 7.56 22.74 -3.36
N SER A 411 7.10 22.57 -2.12
CA SER A 411 6.38 23.62 -1.38
C SER A 411 7.30 24.38 -0.40
N ALA A 412 6.79 25.46 0.17
CA ALA A 412 7.39 26.18 1.28
C ALA A 412 7.35 25.33 2.58
N ALA A 413 7.97 25.85 3.64
CA ALA A 413 7.97 25.22 4.95
C ALA A 413 7.24 26.15 5.93
N GLY A 414 5.95 25.90 6.08
CA GLY A 414 5.00 26.76 6.78
C GLY A 414 4.59 27.99 5.95
N ASN A 415 3.40 28.50 6.26
CA ASN A 415 2.86 29.71 5.66
C ASN A 415 3.65 30.96 6.12
N VAL A 416 4.48 31.49 5.20
CA VAL A 416 5.33 32.66 5.38
C VAL A 416 4.88 33.75 4.41
N THR A 417 4.64 34.97 4.88
CA THR A 417 4.04 36.04 4.06
C THR A 417 4.92 37.30 3.93
N ASP A 418 6.09 37.34 4.58
CA ASP A 418 6.95 38.51 4.75
C ASP A 418 8.26 38.49 3.93
N ASN A 419 8.42 37.51 3.03
CA ASN A 419 9.62 37.18 2.26
C ASN A 419 10.85 36.73 3.08
N SER A 420 10.72 36.47 4.38
CA SER A 420 11.86 36.07 5.23
C SER A 420 12.51 34.73 4.85
N ASN A 421 11.79 33.88 4.13
CA ASN A 421 12.23 32.56 3.63
C ASN A 421 12.82 32.59 2.20
N GLN A 422 13.14 33.77 1.65
CA GLN A 422 13.63 33.92 0.27
C GLN A 422 14.83 33.00 -0.01
N GLN A 423 14.69 32.14 -1.02
CA GLN A 423 15.68 31.13 -1.36
C GLN A 423 15.77 30.86 -2.87
N ARG A 424 16.89 30.26 -3.28
CA ARG A 424 17.11 29.79 -4.64
C ARG A 424 16.71 28.31 -4.73
N VAL A 425 15.73 27.99 -5.56
CA VAL A 425 15.27 26.63 -5.82
C VAL A 425 15.77 26.20 -7.19
N VAL A 426 16.50 25.09 -7.22
CA VAL A 426 17.03 24.49 -8.46
C VAL A 426 16.52 23.06 -8.54
N PHE A 427 15.94 22.70 -9.67
CA PHE A 427 15.42 21.35 -9.91
C PHE A 427 15.54 20.97 -11.38
N ASP A 428 15.71 19.68 -11.62
CA ASP A 428 15.83 19.11 -12.96
C ASP A 428 14.50 18.51 -13.43
N TYR A 429 14.24 18.58 -14.73
CA TYR A 429 13.03 18.03 -15.34
C TYR A 429 13.21 16.55 -15.74
N GLY A 430 12.19 15.73 -15.49
CA GLY A 430 12.10 14.38 -16.01
C GLY A 430 10.71 13.76 -15.80
N LEU A 431 10.43 12.70 -16.54
CA LEU A 431 9.24 11.85 -16.36
C LEU A 431 9.56 10.68 -15.41
N PRO A 432 8.61 10.19 -14.60
CA PRO A 432 8.79 9.01 -13.76
C PRO A 432 9.32 7.80 -14.53
N SER A 433 10.23 7.06 -13.89
CA SER A 433 10.88 5.86 -14.44
C SER A 433 10.97 4.70 -13.45
N ALA A 434 11.12 5.01 -12.15
CA ALA A 434 11.01 4.06 -11.05
C ALA A 434 10.69 4.76 -9.71
N ASN A 435 10.06 4.04 -8.79
CA ASN A 435 9.94 4.39 -7.37
C ASN A 435 10.56 3.25 -6.55
N MET A 436 11.31 3.60 -5.50
CA MET A 436 12.09 2.65 -4.73
C MET A 436 12.16 3.06 -3.26
N VAL A 437 11.81 2.14 -2.35
CA VAL A 437 11.88 2.37 -0.90
C VAL A 437 12.93 1.46 -0.29
N PHE A 438 13.85 2.02 0.50
CA PHE A 438 14.78 1.28 1.35
C PHE A 438 14.45 1.52 2.82
N GLY A 439 14.40 0.46 3.62
CA GLY A 439 14.07 0.55 5.03
C GLY A 439 15.05 -0.17 5.96
N PHE A 440 15.11 0.30 7.20
CA PHE A 440 15.83 -0.33 8.30
C PHE A 440 14.92 -0.44 9.52
N THR A 441 14.92 -1.61 10.15
CA THR A 441 14.11 -1.91 11.33
C THR A 441 14.97 -2.38 12.49
N MET A 442 14.60 -2.00 13.70
CA MET A 442 15.14 -2.53 14.95
C MET A 442 13.99 -2.84 15.91
N GLU A 443 13.93 -4.07 16.36
CA GLU A 443 13.01 -4.57 17.38
C GLU A 443 13.82 -5.00 18.60
N VAL A 444 13.40 -4.55 19.78
CA VAL A 444 14.02 -4.89 21.07
C VAL A 444 12.94 -5.44 21.98
N LEU A 445 13.14 -6.64 22.51
CA LEU A 445 12.17 -7.33 23.35
C LEU A 445 12.70 -7.52 24.77
N GLN A 446 11.89 -7.14 25.77
CA GLN A 446 12.08 -7.32 27.20
C GLN A 446 13.39 -6.77 27.79
N LEU A 447 14.11 -5.89 27.08
CA LEU A 447 15.39 -5.34 27.53
C LEU A 447 15.17 -4.42 28.73
N MET A 448 15.54 -4.90 29.92
CA MET A 448 15.22 -4.24 31.20
C MET A 448 13.71 -3.99 31.40
N GLY A 449 12.87 -4.85 30.81
CA GLY A 449 11.41 -4.72 30.79
C GLY A 449 10.88 -3.60 29.90
N PHE A 450 11.67 -3.13 28.91
CA PHE A 450 11.18 -2.32 27.80
C PHE A 450 11.08 -3.19 26.54
N ASP A 451 10.02 -2.95 25.78
CA ASP A 451 9.88 -3.41 24.41
C ASP A 451 9.94 -2.17 23.49
N ALA A 452 10.65 -2.25 22.38
CA ALA A 452 10.79 -1.13 21.45
C ALA A 452 10.80 -1.61 19.99
N TYR A 453 10.20 -0.80 19.13
CA TYR A 453 10.24 -0.95 17.68
C TYR A 453 10.69 0.38 17.07
N ALA A 454 11.58 0.33 16.09
CA ALA A 454 12.00 1.49 15.33
C ALA A 454 12.10 1.12 13.86
N GLU A 455 11.65 2.02 12.99
CA GLU A 455 11.70 1.88 11.54
C GLU A 455 12.10 3.22 10.92
N TYR A 456 12.97 3.17 9.91
CA TYR A 456 13.47 4.33 9.16
C TYR A 456 13.60 3.96 7.69
N ASP A 457 12.90 4.70 6.85
CA ASP A 457 12.77 4.46 5.41
C ASP A 457 13.15 5.69 4.59
N ILE A 458 13.70 5.42 3.41
CA ILE A 458 13.95 6.41 2.37
C ILE A 458 13.24 5.93 1.12
N ASN A 459 12.17 6.63 0.74
CA ASN A 459 11.68 6.61 -0.63
C ASN A 459 12.68 7.36 -1.52
N ARG A 460 12.90 6.83 -2.73
CA ARG A 460 13.63 7.46 -3.82
C ARG A 460 12.83 7.33 -5.12
N ASP A 461 12.37 8.46 -5.62
CA ASP A 461 11.76 8.58 -6.95
C ASP A 461 12.81 8.88 -8.01
N TYR A 462 12.82 8.10 -9.08
CA TYR A 462 13.68 8.29 -10.25
C TYR A 462 12.91 8.87 -11.42
N THR A 463 13.41 9.97 -11.96
CA THR A 463 12.91 10.58 -13.20
C THR A 463 13.96 10.58 -14.29
N GLN A 464 13.52 10.54 -15.55
CA GLN A 464 14.38 10.59 -16.72
C GLN A 464 13.91 11.64 -17.72
N TYR A 465 14.87 12.38 -18.30
CA TYR A 465 14.59 13.31 -19.39
C TYR A 465 14.35 12.54 -20.71
N PRO A 466 13.19 12.67 -21.38
CA PRO A 466 12.90 11.98 -22.63
C PRO A 466 13.74 12.53 -23.79
N ASN A 467 14.57 11.66 -24.38
CA ASN A 467 15.30 11.96 -25.61
C ASN A 467 15.34 10.72 -26.53
N LEU A 468 14.59 10.79 -27.64
CA LEU A 468 14.49 9.71 -28.63
C LEU A 468 15.84 9.34 -29.25
N THR A 469 16.74 10.30 -29.48
CA THR A 469 18.02 10.07 -30.16
C THR A 469 19.02 9.32 -29.26
N LEU A 470 19.00 9.57 -27.94
CA LEU A 470 19.71 8.73 -26.96
C LEU A 470 19.07 7.35 -26.85
N ALA A 471 17.74 7.27 -26.77
CA ALA A 471 17.01 6.01 -26.63
C ALA A 471 17.23 5.06 -27.81
N ASN A 472 17.21 5.57 -29.06
CA ASN A 472 17.49 4.83 -30.30
C ASN A 472 18.98 4.48 -30.49
N ALA A 473 19.87 5.10 -29.72
CA ALA A 473 21.28 4.74 -29.67
C ALA A 473 21.62 3.82 -28.48
N ASP A 474 20.58 3.27 -27.83
CA ASP A 474 20.60 2.48 -26.59
C ASP A 474 21.35 3.09 -25.39
N ARG A 475 21.54 4.41 -25.43
CA ARG A 475 22.24 5.15 -24.38
C ARG A 475 21.31 5.50 -23.22
N ASN A 476 21.85 5.39 -22.01
CA ASN A 476 21.19 5.83 -20.79
C ASN A 476 20.70 7.29 -20.91
N LEU A 477 19.40 7.48 -20.64
CA LEU A 477 18.79 8.80 -20.53
C LEU A 477 19.35 9.53 -19.32
N ARG A 478 19.25 10.86 -19.34
CA ARG A 478 19.62 11.67 -18.19
C ARG A 478 18.65 11.38 -17.05
N THR A 479 19.17 10.77 -16.00
CA THR A 479 18.41 10.38 -14.80
C THR A 479 18.67 11.36 -13.67
N HIS A 480 17.61 11.67 -12.93
CA HIS A 480 17.62 12.41 -11.67
C HIS A 480 16.89 11.59 -10.59
N ALA A 481 17.07 11.96 -9.32
CA ALA A 481 16.42 11.31 -8.19
C ALA A 481 16.03 12.32 -7.12
N ARG A 482 14.89 12.10 -6.46
CA ARG A 482 14.48 12.80 -5.24
C ARG A 482 14.35 11.77 -4.11
N ASP A 483 14.77 12.15 -2.91
CA ASP A 483 14.66 11.32 -1.71
C ASP A 483 13.63 11.95 -0.75
N ALA A 484 12.77 11.13 -0.17
CA ALA A 484 11.83 11.50 0.88
C ALA A 484 11.90 10.46 2.02
N ALA A 485 11.83 10.89 3.28
CA ALA A 485 12.09 10.02 4.42
C ALA A 485 10.86 9.82 5.32
N ALA A 486 10.69 8.58 5.81
CA ALA A 486 9.71 8.23 6.82
C ALA A 486 10.42 7.57 8.01
N TRP A 487 9.94 7.80 9.23
CA TRP A 487 10.41 7.05 10.39
C TRP A 487 9.40 7.02 11.53
N MET A 488 9.47 5.96 12.33
CA MET A 488 8.72 5.81 13.57
C MET A 488 9.57 5.11 14.65
N VAL A 489 9.28 5.42 15.92
CA VAL A 489 9.86 4.78 17.09
C VAL A 489 8.78 4.61 18.15
N ASN A 490 8.49 3.36 18.51
CA ASN A 490 7.55 2.97 19.55
C ASN A 490 8.32 2.33 20.72
N VAL A 491 8.04 2.75 21.94
CA VAL A 491 8.65 2.21 23.18
C VAL A 491 7.55 1.97 24.20
N SER A 492 7.48 0.75 24.73
CA SER A 492 6.54 0.40 25.78
C SER A 492 7.24 -0.26 26.97
N LYS A 493 6.59 -0.20 28.14
CA LYS A 493 7.03 -0.89 29.35
C LYS A 493 5.85 -1.24 30.24
N GLN A 494 5.76 -2.51 30.60
CA GLN A 494 4.80 -3.00 31.59
C GLN A 494 5.55 -3.34 32.88
N ALA A 495 5.18 -2.68 33.99
CA ALA A 495 5.85 -2.80 35.28
C ALA A 495 4.84 -2.62 36.43
N TYR A 496 3.95 -3.62 36.58
CA TYR A 496 2.77 -3.56 37.47
C TYR A 496 3.10 -2.98 38.86
N PRO A 497 2.32 -2.01 39.38
CA PRO A 497 1.04 -1.53 38.85
C PRO A 497 1.15 -0.47 37.74
N PHE A 498 2.35 -0.10 37.28
CA PHE A 498 2.55 0.97 36.31
C PHE A 498 2.77 0.45 34.88
N PHE A 499 2.47 1.29 33.90
CA PHE A 499 2.85 1.10 32.51
C PHE A 499 3.23 2.44 31.87
N LEU A 500 4.01 2.36 30.80
CA LEU A 500 4.47 3.49 29.98
C LEU A 500 4.34 3.08 28.51
N PHE A 501 3.93 4.03 27.67
CA PHE A 501 4.07 3.96 26.23
C PHE A 501 4.52 5.32 25.70
N GLY A 502 5.33 5.32 24.65
CA GLY A 502 5.67 6.49 23.88
C GLY A 502 5.93 6.11 22.43
N GLU A 503 5.35 6.89 21.52
CA GLU A 503 5.56 6.84 20.09
C GLU A 503 6.08 8.19 19.59
N ALA A 504 6.90 8.18 18.55
CA ALA A 504 7.35 9.37 17.84
C ALA A 504 7.60 9.04 16.36
N PHE A 505 7.29 9.98 15.47
CA PHE A 505 7.32 9.75 14.03
C PHE A 505 7.59 11.03 13.22
N SER A 506 7.95 10.85 11.95
CA SER A 506 7.91 11.89 10.92
C SER A 506 7.75 11.24 9.56
N MET A 507 6.83 11.77 8.76
CA MET A 507 6.54 11.33 7.39
C MET A 507 6.69 12.53 6.45
N ASP A 508 7.73 12.52 5.61
CA ASP A 508 7.96 13.60 4.64
C ASP A 508 6.74 13.76 3.68
N PRO A 509 6.37 14.98 3.24
CA PRO A 509 5.25 15.17 2.31
C PRO A 509 5.42 14.42 0.98
N ASP A 510 6.65 14.34 0.48
CA ASP A 510 6.99 13.64 -0.76
C ASP A 510 7.13 12.12 -0.55
N TYR A 511 6.98 11.60 0.68
CA TYR A 511 7.07 10.16 0.92
C TYR A 511 5.96 9.43 0.14
N SER A 512 6.35 8.35 -0.56
CA SER A 512 5.43 7.61 -1.41
C SER A 512 5.84 6.15 -1.47
N THR A 513 4.85 5.26 -1.37
CA THR A 513 4.99 3.85 -1.74
C THR A 513 4.24 3.52 -3.04
N THR A 514 3.86 4.55 -3.79
CA THR A 514 3.15 4.46 -5.07
C THR A 514 4.14 4.58 -6.23
N ALA A 515 4.13 3.60 -7.13
CA ALA A 515 4.84 3.65 -8.40
C ALA A 515 3.86 3.85 -9.56
N PHE A 516 4.25 4.63 -10.58
CA PHE A 516 3.51 4.62 -11.84
C PHE A 516 3.70 3.29 -12.60
N ILE A 517 2.73 2.92 -13.43
CA ILE A 517 2.82 1.77 -14.34
C ILE A 517 2.56 2.19 -15.79
N VAL A 518 3.34 1.62 -16.71
CA VAL A 518 3.17 1.81 -18.16
C VAL A 518 2.10 0.90 -18.76
N ASP A 519 1.35 1.44 -19.72
CA ASP A 519 0.49 0.64 -20.61
C ASP A 519 1.30 -0.16 -21.65
N SER A 520 0.62 -0.98 -22.45
CA SER A 520 1.28 -1.80 -23.49
C SER A 520 1.95 -0.95 -24.60
N GLY A 521 1.47 0.27 -24.83
CA GLY A 521 2.07 1.26 -25.73
C GLY A 521 3.30 1.97 -25.12
N GLY A 522 3.52 1.85 -23.81
CA GLY A 522 4.57 2.57 -23.09
C GLY A 522 4.19 4.00 -22.72
N ASN A 523 2.89 4.29 -22.59
CA ASN A 523 2.37 5.55 -22.07
C ASN A 523 1.99 5.40 -20.59
N ILE A 524 1.82 6.54 -19.92
CA ILE A 524 1.26 6.64 -18.57
C ILE A 524 0.26 7.79 -18.61
N TYR A 525 -0.96 7.55 -18.12
CA TYR A 525 -1.98 8.58 -17.95
C TYR A 525 -1.93 9.02 -16.49
N TYR A 526 -1.15 10.07 -16.19
CA TYR A 526 -0.75 10.36 -14.80
C TYR A 526 -1.91 10.85 -13.91
N ASP A 527 -3.07 11.20 -14.49
CA ASP A 527 -4.33 11.50 -13.81
C ASP A 527 -5.20 10.25 -13.52
N ASP A 528 -4.88 9.10 -14.11
CA ASP A 528 -5.66 7.87 -13.99
C ASP A 528 -5.09 6.96 -12.89
N THR A 529 -5.45 7.26 -11.64
CA THR A 529 -5.05 6.48 -10.46
C THR A 529 -5.44 5.00 -10.55
N ARG A 530 -6.51 4.67 -11.29
CA ARG A 530 -7.00 3.29 -11.43
C ARG A 530 -6.15 2.44 -12.36
N THR A 531 -5.56 3.00 -13.42
CA THR A 531 -4.86 2.22 -14.45
C THR A 531 -3.37 2.55 -14.60
N SER A 532 -2.91 3.65 -14.02
CA SER A 532 -1.52 4.12 -14.14
C SER A 532 -0.71 4.02 -12.83
N MET A 533 -1.26 3.49 -11.74
CA MET A 533 -0.58 3.37 -10.44
C MET A 533 -0.51 1.92 -9.93
N TYR A 534 0.57 1.62 -9.22
CA TYR A 534 0.78 0.38 -8.45
C TYR A 534 1.40 0.73 -7.10
N GLU A 535 0.71 0.31 -6.05
CA GLU A 535 1.00 0.66 -4.66
C GLU A 535 1.90 -0.41 -4.05
N PHE A 536 2.75 -0.10 -3.06
CA PHE A 536 3.44 -1.13 -2.27
C PHE A 536 2.71 -1.41 -0.96
N VAL A 537 2.17 -0.38 -0.33
CA VAL A 537 1.19 -0.46 0.77
C VAL A 537 -0.20 -0.25 0.16
N ASP A 538 -1.11 -1.21 0.31
CA ASP A 538 -2.53 -1.01 -0.04
C ASP A 538 -3.28 -0.30 1.09
N ASP A 539 -4.28 0.48 0.71
CA ASP A 539 -5.45 0.96 1.47
C ASP A 539 -6.39 -0.23 1.76
N ASN A 540 -6.59 -0.57 3.03
CA ASN A 540 -7.33 -1.75 3.50
C ASN A 540 -7.74 -1.60 4.99
N ASP A 541 -8.50 -0.56 5.33
CA ASP A 541 -8.79 -0.12 6.70
C ASP A 541 -9.42 -1.20 7.61
N ASP A 542 -10.20 -2.13 7.06
CA ASP A 542 -10.84 -3.22 7.82
C ASP A 542 -10.01 -4.51 7.94
N GLN A 543 -8.81 -4.53 7.34
CA GLN A 543 -7.88 -5.67 7.29
C GLN A 543 -8.47 -6.97 6.70
N ASP A 544 -9.46 -6.88 5.79
CA ASP A 544 -9.93 -8.03 5.02
C ASP A 544 -8.89 -8.52 3.97
N ARG A 545 -9.36 -9.24 2.94
CA ARG A 545 -8.56 -9.73 1.83
C ARG A 545 -8.56 -8.79 0.60
N THR A 546 -9.28 -7.69 0.52
CA THR A 546 -9.51 -6.89 -0.69
C THR A 546 -9.18 -5.42 -0.43
N PRO A 547 -8.26 -4.79 -1.18
CA PRO A 547 -7.99 -3.36 -1.02
C PRO A 547 -9.25 -2.52 -1.26
N ASP A 548 -9.45 -1.49 -0.44
CA ASP A 548 -10.64 -0.63 -0.47
C ASP A 548 -10.67 0.19 -1.76
N TRP A 549 -9.50 0.68 -2.18
CA TRP A 549 -9.34 1.35 -3.45
C TRP A 549 -9.27 0.40 -4.67
N SER A 550 -9.56 0.93 -5.87
CA SER A 550 -9.47 0.15 -7.11
C SER A 550 -8.21 0.46 -7.92
N ARG A 551 -7.35 -0.54 -8.15
CA ARG A 551 -6.30 -0.51 -9.18
C ARG A 551 -6.48 -1.62 -10.23
N TRP A 552 -5.92 -1.38 -11.41
CA TRP A 552 -5.82 -2.33 -12.51
C TRP A 552 -5.12 -3.62 -12.06
N GLY A 553 -5.72 -4.77 -12.35
CA GLY A 553 -5.15 -6.06 -11.98
C GLY A 553 -5.30 -6.47 -10.50
N GLN A 554 -6.00 -5.71 -9.64
CA GLN A 554 -6.36 -6.14 -8.28
C GLN A 554 -7.67 -6.96 -8.21
N GLY A 555 -8.63 -6.66 -9.11
CA GLY A 555 -9.85 -7.45 -9.31
C GLY A 555 -11.14 -6.81 -8.79
N GLY A 556 -11.14 -5.49 -8.60
CA GLY A 556 -12.22 -4.69 -8.01
C GLY A 556 -11.72 -3.98 -6.75
N PRO A 557 -12.29 -2.82 -6.39
CA PRO A 557 -12.21 -2.33 -5.01
C PRO A 557 -12.98 -3.29 -4.09
N ASP A 558 -12.78 -3.18 -2.78
CA ASP A 558 -13.75 -3.76 -1.86
C ASP A 558 -15.10 -3.03 -1.93
N ALA A 559 -16.16 -3.73 -1.54
CA ALA A 559 -17.54 -3.25 -1.60
C ALA A 559 -18.22 -3.11 -0.23
N ILE A 560 -17.50 -3.47 0.84
CA ILE A 560 -17.99 -3.90 2.16
C ILE A 560 -16.98 -3.44 3.25
N VAL A 561 -16.40 -2.25 3.11
CA VAL A 561 -15.36 -1.75 4.03
C VAL A 561 -15.95 -1.49 5.41
N PHE A 562 -15.60 -2.32 6.40
CA PHE A 562 -16.16 -2.28 7.76
C PHE A 562 -15.10 -2.14 8.88
N PRO A 563 -14.36 -1.01 8.97
CA PRO A 563 -13.26 -0.88 9.93
C PRO A 563 -13.75 -0.97 11.37
N GLY A 564 -13.30 -2.00 12.07
CA GLY A 564 -13.75 -2.34 13.42
C GLY A 564 -15.26 -2.67 13.56
N TRP A 565 -15.99 -2.80 12.45
CA TRP A 565 -17.44 -3.06 12.40
C TRP A 565 -17.79 -4.47 11.88
N ASP A 566 -16.78 -5.28 11.55
CA ASP A 566 -16.85 -6.73 11.42
C ASP A 566 -15.72 -7.35 12.27
N GLU A 567 -15.93 -7.46 13.59
CA GLU A 567 -14.93 -8.06 14.50
C GLU A 567 -14.75 -9.57 14.27
N ASN A 568 -15.68 -10.20 13.57
CA ASN A 568 -15.75 -11.65 13.43
C ASN A 568 -15.22 -12.16 12.06
N ASN A 569 -15.04 -11.25 11.10
CA ASN A 569 -14.58 -11.44 9.72
C ASN A 569 -15.47 -12.41 8.92
N ASP A 570 -16.79 -12.16 8.94
CA ASP A 570 -17.78 -12.86 8.11
C ASP A 570 -18.32 -12.04 6.93
N PHE A 571 -17.78 -10.84 6.72
CA PHE A 571 -18.17 -9.86 5.71
C PHE A 571 -19.60 -9.35 5.88
N VAL A 572 -20.08 -9.28 7.13
CA VAL A 572 -21.37 -8.69 7.51
C VAL A 572 -21.17 -7.76 8.72
N SER A 573 -21.72 -6.55 8.64
CA SER A 573 -21.58 -5.58 9.73
C SER A 573 -22.22 -6.10 11.02
N ASP A 574 -21.50 -5.99 12.14
CA ASP A 574 -21.99 -6.31 13.49
C ASP A 574 -23.24 -5.48 13.89
N PHE A 575 -23.50 -4.36 13.19
CA PHE A 575 -24.67 -3.49 13.37
C PHE A 575 -25.89 -3.87 12.50
N ASN A 576 -25.74 -4.83 11.59
CA ASN A 576 -26.78 -5.24 10.64
C ASN A 576 -26.58 -6.70 10.18
N GLN A 577 -26.46 -7.61 11.16
CA GLN A 577 -26.12 -9.03 11.00
C GLN A 577 -27.16 -9.82 10.18
N ASN A 578 -28.32 -9.23 9.92
CA ASN A 578 -29.39 -9.85 9.15
C ASN A 578 -29.47 -9.36 7.69
N ASP A 579 -28.74 -8.30 7.31
CA ASP A 579 -28.44 -7.97 5.91
C ASP A 579 -27.37 -8.96 5.41
N ASN A 580 -27.69 -9.74 4.38
CA ASN A 580 -26.77 -10.71 3.79
C ASN A 580 -27.08 -10.90 2.30
N ILE A 581 -26.18 -11.58 1.58
CA ILE A 581 -26.30 -11.80 0.13
C ILE A 581 -27.61 -12.50 -0.31
N SER A 582 -28.32 -13.17 0.61
CA SER A 582 -29.61 -13.83 0.34
C SER A 582 -30.83 -13.03 0.80
N LEU A 583 -30.66 -12.07 1.71
CA LEU A 583 -31.71 -11.26 2.32
C LEU A 583 -31.16 -9.85 2.56
N SER A 584 -31.51 -8.90 1.68
CA SER A 584 -31.11 -7.51 1.94
C SER A 584 -32.01 -6.87 2.99
N ASN A 585 -31.42 -6.34 4.06
CA ASN A 585 -32.10 -5.51 5.04
C ASN A 585 -31.49 -4.10 5.10
N ARG A 586 -32.36 -3.10 5.01
CA ARG A 586 -32.02 -1.68 5.01
C ARG A 586 -32.46 -0.95 6.27
N ILE A 587 -32.77 -1.72 7.31
CA ILE A 587 -33.07 -1.22 8.66
C ILE A 587 -32.01 -1.88 9.56
N PRO A 588 -31.04 -1.12 10.09
CA PRO A 588 -30.02 -1.69 10.98
C PRO A 588 -30.65 -2.38 12.18
N ASP A 589 -29.95 -3.36 12.75
CA ASP A 589 -30.48 -4.23 13.81
C ASP A 589 -30.92 -3.44 15.06
N TYR A 590 -30.26 -2.31 15.35
CA TYR A 590 -30.59 -1.40 16.45
C TYR A 590 -31.82 -0.50 16.20
N GLU A 591 -32.35 -0.46 14.97
CA GLU A 591 -33.61 0.22 14.63
C GLU A 591 -34.79 -0.73 14.38
N GLU A 592 -34.55 -2.05 14.37
CA GLU A 592 -35.61 -3.02 14.14
C GLU A 592 -36.70 -2.99 15.24
N PRO A 593 -38.00 -3.09 14.88
CA PRO A 593 -39.11 -3.04 15.84
C PRO A 593 -39.22 -4.28 16.75
N PHE A 594 -38.29 -5.22 16.66
CA PHE A 594 -38.16 -6.37 17.55
C PHE A 594 -36.70 -6.58 17.95
N PHE A 595 -36.42 -6.69 19.26
CA PHE A 595 -35.08 -6.99 19.80
C PHE A 595 -34.66 -8.44 19.50
N ARG A 596 -34.33 -8.75 18.24
CA ARG A 596 -33.73 -10.04 17.84
C ARG A 596 -32.22 -10.05 18.06
N TYR A 597 -31.59 -8.88 17.89
CA TYR A 597 -30.16 -8.68 17.99
C TYR A 597 -29.88 -7.70 19.12
N ASN A 598 -28.75 -7.89 19.81
CA ASN A 598 -28.36 -7.10 20.96
C ASN A 598 -27.18 -6.21 20.57
N VAL A 599 -27.48 -5.17 19.80
CA VAL A 599 -26.49 -4.19 19.35
C VAL A 599 -27.00 -2.78 19.64
N ASP A 600 -26.11 -1.96 20.19
CA ASP A 600 -26.36 -0.53 20.45
C ASP A 600 -26.14 0.28 19.16
N ARG A 601 -26.68 1.49 19.10
CA ARG A 601 -26.45 2.37 17.94
C ARG A 601 -24.97 2.82 17.90
N PRO A 602 -24.37 3.05 16.72
CA PRO A 602 -23.01 3.57 16.60
C PRO A 602 -22.74 4.86 17.41
N GLU A 603 -23.74 5.73 17.58
CA GLU A 603 -23.61 6.97 18.35
C GLU A 603 -23.55 6.77 19.88
N LEU A 604 -23.70 5.52 20.35
CA LEU A 604 -23.53 5.12 21.75
C LEU A 604 -22.21 4.39 22.01
N LEU A 605 -21.40 4.16 20.96
CA LEU A 605 -20.06 3.62 21.10
C LEU A 605 -19.17 4.67 21.77
N PHE A 606 -18.36 4.23 22.73
CA PHE A 606 -17.31 5.03 23.33
C PHE A 606 -15.95 4.47 22.89
N GLY A 607 -15.00 5.37 22.64
CA GLY A 607 -13.70 5.00 22.10
C GLY A 607 -12.67 6.08 22.32
N ILE A 608 -11.49 5.85 21.75
CA ILE A 608 -10.45 6.85 21.66
C ILE A 608 -10.62 7.57 20.32
N ASP A 609 -10.58 8.89 20.42
CA ASP A 609 -10.55 9.88 19.35
C ASP A 609 -9.28 10.69 19.65
N LEU A 610 -8.22 10.55 18.85
CA LEU A 610 -6.95 11.26 19.03
C LEU A 610 -6.70 12.34 17.97
N ASN A 611 -7.25 12.20 16.76
CA ASN A 611 -7.21 13.24 15.73
C ASN A 611 -8.11 14.44 16.09
N ASN A 612 -9.18 14.22 16.85
CA ASN A 612 -10.17 15.19 17.35
C ASN A 612 -11.23 15.62 16.34
N ASN A 613 -11.53 14.77 15.34
CA ASN A 613 -12.57 15.01 14.32
C ASN A 613 -14.01 14.62 14.77
N ASN A 614 -14.19 14.21 16.04
CA ASN A 614 -15.47 13.76 16.61
C ASN A 614 -15.98 12.43 15.99
N TRP A 615 -15.06 11.55 15.59
CA TRP A 615 -15.30 10.12 15.35
C TRP A 615 -14.28 9.29 16.15
N ILE A 616 -14.50 7.98 16.25
CA ILE A 616 -13.60 7.09 16.98
C ILE A 616 -12.58 6.56 15.97
N ASP A 617 -11.28 6.77 16.21
CA ASP A 617 -10.16 6.41 15.31
C ASP A 617 -10.30 4.98 14.73
N ARG A 618 -10.73 4.02 15.56
CA ARG A 618 -10.91 2.60 15.19
C ARG A 618 -11.94 2.35 14.07
N PHE A 619 -12.90 3.25 13.90
CA PHE A 619 -14.02 3.12 12.96
C PHE A 619 -13.92 4.12 11.80
N GLU A 620 -12.74 4.69 11.59
CA GLU A 620 -12.45 5.56 10.45
C GLU A 620 -12.19 4.75 9.19
N ASN A 621 -12.34 5.44 8.06
CA ASN A 621 -12.11 4.94 6.72
C ASN A 621 -11.69 6.15 5.87
N ASP A 622 -10.63 6.07 5.07
CA ASP A 622 -10.25 7.15 4.16
C ASP A 622 -10.10 6.76 2.66
N ASP A 623 -8.95 7.01 2.03
CA ASP A 623 -8.58 6.55 0.67
C ASP A 623 -7.03 6.52 0.53
N LEU A 624 -6.31 6.47 1.66
CA LEU A 624 -4.86 6.60 1.76
C LEU A 624 -4.23 5.22 2.00
N PRO A 625 -2.95 5.01 1.65
CA PRO A 625 -2.26 3.78 2.03
C PRO A 625 -2.19 3.65 3.57
N ASP A 626 -2.37 2.43 4.10
CA ASP A 626 -2.26 2.00 5.52
C ASP A 626 -0.87 2.28 6.18
N TYR A 627 -0.40 3.53 6.15
CA TYR A 627 0.77 3.92 6.92
C TYR A 627 0.38 4.07 8.40
N PRO A 628 1.26 3.71 9.35
CA PRO A 628 0.98 3.92 10.78
C PRO A 628 0.79 5.39 11.18
N TYR A 629 1.23 6.33 10.34
CA TYR A 629 1.13 7.77 10.52
C TYR A 629 0.93 8.44 9.16
N ARG A 630 0.18 9.55 9.14
CA ARG A 630 -0.11 10.29 7.90
C ARG A 630 1.13 10.96 7.32
N ARG A 631 1.16 11.08 5.98
CA ARG A 631 2.17 11.87 5.25
C ARG A 631 2.06 13.34 5.58
N ASN A 632 3.13 14.11 5.38
CA ASN A 632 3.24 15.52 5.77
C ASN A 632 3.19 15.77 7.30
N HIS A 633 3.10 14.74 8.15
CA HIS A 633 2.98 14.91 9.59
C HIS A 633 4.27 14.53 10.32
N ARG A 634 4.52 15.19 11.45
CA ARG A 634 5.50 14.75 12.45
C ARG A 634 4.93 14.90 13.84
N GLY A 635 5.32 14.01 14.75
CA GLY A 635 4.74 14.06 16.08
C GLY A 635 5.33 13.11 17.10
N TYR A 636 4.73 13.15 18.28
CA TYR A 636 4.89 12.16 19.32
C TYR A 636 3.64 12.09 20.19
N ASN A 637 3.39 10.93 20.76
CA ASN A 637 2.42 10.73 21.81
C ASN A 637 3.07 9.92 22.94
N VAL A 638 2.88 10.33 24.18
CA VAL A 638 3.48 9.67 25.33
C VAL A 638 2.51 9.65 26.50
N TYR A 639 2.32 8.48 27.09
CA TYR A 639 1.46 8.30 28.25
C TYR A 639 2.07 7.39 29.31
N VAL A 640 1.75 7.73 30.56
CA VAL A 640 1.97 6.87 31.73
C VAL A 640 0.61 6.49 32.30
N GLY A 641 0.55 5.35 32.97
CA GLY A 641 -0.63 5.02 33.74
C GLY A 641 -0.40 3.98 34.83
N GLN A 642 -1.47 3.75 35.56
CA GLN A 642 -1.49 2.94 36.76
C GLN A 642 -2.76 2.10 36.82
N HIS A 643 -2.59 0.80 37.10
CA HIS A 643 -3.65 -0.06 37.59
C HIS A 643 -3.93 0.30 39.05
N LEU A 644 -5.08 0.91 39.31
CA LEU A 644 -5.58 1.20 40.65
C LEU A 644 -6.09 -0.08 41.32
N THR A 645 -6.71 -0.95 40.52
CA THR A 645 -7.02 -2.36 40.80
C THR A 645 -6.82 -3.17 39.49
N PRO A 646 -6.94 -4.51 39.47
CA PRO A 646 -6.97 -5.26 38.22
C PRO A 646 -8.08 -4.80 37.24
N GLU A 647 -9.19 -4.33 37.80
CA GLU A 647 -10.39 -3.85 37.09
C GLU A 647 -10.32 -2.36 36.68
N ALA A 648 -9.44 -1.57 37.29
CA ALA A 648 -9.46 -0.10 37.22
C ALA A 648 -8.12 0.48 36.77
N ARG A 649 -8.10 1.22 35.67
CA ARG A 649 -6.91 1.85 35.07
C ARG A 649 -7.08 3.36 34.93
N LEU A 650 -6.04 4.10 35.30
CA LEU A 650 -5.89 5.53 35.02
C LEU A 650 -4.69 5.74 34.08
N THR A 651 -4.87 6.52 33.02
CA THR A 651 -3.84 6.88 32.04
C THR A 651 -3.78 8.40 31.93
N VAL A 652 -2.59 8.99 31.85
CA VAL A 652 -2.39 10.42 31.56
C VAL A 652 -1.33 10.54 30.48
N GLY A 653 -1.63 11.30 29.43
CA GLY A 653 -0.78 11.40 28.25
C GLY A 653 -0.77 12.77 27.59
N ARG A 654 0.13 12.91 26.62
CA ARG A 654 0.28 14.11 25.81
C ARG A 654 0.65 13.71 24.38
N LEU A 655 -0.14 14.20 23.44
CA LEU A 655 0.07 14.09 22.00
C LEU A 655 0.46 15.47 21.45
N ARG A 656 1.37 15.46 20.48
CA ARG A 656 1.70 16.60 19.64
C ARG A 656 1.98 16.14 18.23
N GLU A 657 1.26 16.74 17.30
CA GLU A 657 1.41 16.55 15.88
C GLU A 657 1.43 17.92 15.20
N ASP A 658 2.32 18.10 14.24
CA ASP A 658 2.47 19.30 13.43
C ASP A 658 2.64 18.89 11.96
N GLU A 659 2.00 19.58 11.03
CA GLU A 659 2.28 19.43 9.60
C GLU A 659 3.70 19.97 9.24
N LEU A 660 4.25 19.52 8.11
CA LEU A 660 5.57 19.90 7.61
C LEU A 660 5.52 21.01 6.55
N SER A 661 4.51 21.01 5.67
CA SER A 661 4.31 22.03 4.64
C SER A 661 3.58 23.27 5.17
N SER A 662 2.56 23.10 6.03
CA SER A 662 1.70 24.20 6.50
C SER A 662 1.98 24.61 7.96
N ASN A 663 1.17 25.53 8.49
CA ASN A 663 1.17 25.93 9.91
C ASN A 663 -0.04 25.33 10.68
N ARG A 664 -0.37 24.05 10.39
CA ARG A 664 -1.42 23.27 11.04
C ARG A 664 -0.82 22.29 12.07
N ARG A 665 -1.56 22.04 13.15
CA ARG A 665 -1.12 21.21 14.29
C ARG A 665 -2.31 20.59 15.03
N SER A 666 -2.10 19.44 15.67
CA SER A 666 -3.03 18.83 16.63
C SER A 666 -2.30 18.54 17.94
N HIS A 667 -2.57 19.32 18.99
CA HIS A 667 -1.88 19.22 20.29
C HIS A 667 -2.89 18.88 21.39
N ALA A 668 -2.78 17.68 21.98
CA ALA A 668 -3.66 17.23 23.06
C ALA A 668 -2.90 16.92 24.37
N THR A 669 -3.54 17.18 25.50
CA THR A 669 -3.14 16.64 26.82
C THR A 669 -4.36 16.01 27.45
N TYR A 670 -4.27 14.72 27.78
CA TYR A 670 -5.44 13.90 28.06
C TYR A 670 -5.29 13.04 29.31
N GLY A 671 -6.42 12.73 29.94
CA GLY A 671 -6.54 11.74 31.01
C GLY A 671 -7.68 10.78 30.69
N VAL A 672 -7.41 9.48 30.71
CA VAL A 672 -8.39 8.42 30.47
C VAL A 672 -8.51 7.55 31.70
N PHE A 673 -9.73 7.37 32.20
CA PHE A 673 -10.07 6.41 33.24
C PHE A 673 -10.94 5.30 32.65
N THR A 674 -10.58 4.05 32.92
CA THR A 674 -11.40 2.88 32.58
C THR A 674 -11.63 2.00 33.80
N TYR A 675 -12.83 1.45 33.87
CA TYR A 675 -13.20 0.44 34.86
C TYR A 675 -14.01 -0.65 34.14
N ASP A 676 -13.53 -1.89 34.21
CA ASP A 676 -14.21 -3.08 33.69
C ASP A 676 -14.28 -4.15 34.77
N ARG A 677 -15.50 -4.55 35.12
CA ARG A 677 -15.72 -5.65 36.07
C ARG A 677 -16.96 -6.45 35.74
N ASP A 678 -16.78 -7.73 35.46
CA ASP A 678 -17.85 -8.72 35.57
C ASP A 678 -18.06 -9.16 37.03
N HIS A 679 -19.32 -9.24 37.45
CA HIS A 679 -19.71 -9.65 38.79
C HIS A 679 -20.94 -10.57 38.78
N PRO A 680 -20.89 -11.78 39.40
CA PRO A 680 -21.93 -12.81 39.32
C PRO A 680 -23.37 -12.45 39.77
N GLN A 681 -23.59 -11.24 40.30
CA GLN A 681 -24.88 -10.78 40.84
C GLN A 681 -25.48 -9.58 40.09
N TRP A 682 -24.66 -8.79 39.40
CA TRP A 682 -25.09 -7.56 38.72
C TRP A 682 -24.55 -7.44 37.30
N GLY A 683 -23.86 -8.48 36.81
CA GLY A 683 -23.36 -8.58 35.44
C GLY A 683 -22.07 -7.78 35.23
N HIS A 684 -21.87 -7.40 33.97
CA HIS A 684 -20.68 -6.72 33.49
C HIS A 684 -20.87 -5.20 33.54
N LEU A 685 -20.14 -4.51 34.43
CA LEU A 685 -20.06 -3.05 34.41
C LEU A 685 -18.78 -2.61 33.70
N ARG A 686 -18.98 -1.84 32.64
CA ARG A 686 -17.95 -1.06 31.95
C ARG A 686 -18.20 0.43 32.20
N PHE A 687 -17.15 1.18 32.45
CA PHE A 687 -17.17 2.64 32.54
C PHE A 687 -15.90 3.19 31.88
N PHE A 688 -16.09 4.18 31.03
CA PHE A 688 -15.05 4.90 30.31
C PHE A 688 -15.21 6.40 30.58
N ASN A 689 -14.11 7.13 30.67
CA ASN A 689 -14.11 8.58 30.55
C ASN A 689 -12.75 9.08 30.05
N SER A 690 -12.77 9.91 29.02
CA SER A 690 -11.61 10.61 28.45
C SER A 690 -11.83 12.11 28.61
N LEU A 691 -10.90 12.81 29.25
CA LEU A 691 -10.88 14.26 29.34
C LEU A 691 -9.64 14.78 28.62
N LYS A 692 -9.83 15.48 27.50
CA LYS A 692 -8.78 16.06 26.66
C LYS A 692 -8.80 17.59 26.76
N LYS A 693 -7.62 18.22 26.86
CA LYS A 693 -7.44 19.62 26.45
C LYS A 693 -6.76 19.62 25.09
N VAL A 694 -7.41 20.20 24.07
CA VAL A 694 -7.02 20.10 22.67
C VAL A 694 -6.83 21.50 22.08
N ALA A 695 -5.85 21.65 21.20
CA ALA A 695 -5.75 22.76 20.27
C ALA A 695 -5.36 22.21 18.90
N ASP A 696 -6.33 22.16 17.99
CA ASP A 696 -6.23 21.46 16.71
C ASP A 696 -6.68 22.31 15.51
N ASN A 697 -5.94 22.27 14.41
CA ASN A 697 -6.32 22.87 13.14
C ASN A 697 -5.87 22.06 11.91
N ILE A 698 -5.70 20.74 12.04
CA ILE A 698 -5.45 19.81 10.94
C ILE A 698 -6.80 19.24 10.48
N PRO A 699 -7.31 19.56 9.27
CA PRO A 699 -8.56 18.99 8.80
C PRO A 699 -8.45 17.47 8.60
N ASP A 700 -9.33 16.71 9.23
CA ASP A 700 -9.33 15.25 9.16
C ASP A 700 -10.64 14.69 8.56
N ALA A 701 -10.79 14.85 7.24
CA ALA A 701 -11.95 14.38 6.49
C ALA A 701 -11.89 12.85 6.28
N ARG A 702 -13.05 12.20 6.40
CA ARG A 702 -13.19 10.72 6.39
C ARG A 702 -14.36 10.25 5.52
N ARG A 703 -14.42 8.96 5.18
CA ARG A 703 -15.59 8.36 4.52
C ARG A 703 -16.81 8.32 5.43
N GLU A 704 -18.00 8.45 4.82
CA GLU A 704 -19.27 8.18 5.50
C GLU A 704 -19.38 6.69 5.85
N PRO A 705 -19.68 6.33 7.11
CA PRO A 705 -19.76 4.93 7.51
C PRO A 705 -20.88 4.21 6.79
N THR A 706 -20.57 3.02 6.26
CA THR A 706 -21.51 2.22 5.48
C THR A 706 -22.03 1.05 6.33
N LEU A 707 -23.36 0.91 6.44
CA LEU A 707 -24.03 -0.10 7.29
C LEU A 707 -24.73 -1.23 6.49
N TYR A 708 -24.52 -1.28 5.17
CA TYR A 708 -25.33 -2.10 4.26
C TYR A 708 -24.47 -2.72 3.14
N LEU A 709 -24.61 -4.02 2.91
CA LEU A 709 -23.81 -4.81 1.96
C LEU A 709 -24.01 -4.46 0.48
N GLN A 710 -25.00 -3.63 0.16
CA GLN A 710 -25.36 -3.27 -1.22
C GLN A 710 -25.40 -1.75 -1.46
N THR A 711 -24.82 -0.97 -0.55
CA THR A 711 -24.71 0.48 -0.69
C THR A 711 -23.25 0.85 -0.55
N LEU A 712 -22.67 1.48 -1.56
CA LEU A 712 -21.35 2.10 -1.45
C LEU A 712 -21.57 3.59 -1.21
N SER A 713 -21.31 4.09 0.00
CA SER A 713 -21.20 5.53 0.17
C SER A 713 -19.82 5.99 -0.26
N LEU A 714 -19.78 6.84 -1.28
CA LEU A 714 -18.58 7.57 -1.71
C LEU A 714 -18.61 9.02 -1.16
N ALA A 715 -19.43 9.28 -0.15
CA ALA A 715 -19.50 10.59 0.50
C ALA A 715 -18.26 10.79 1.37
N LEU A 716 -17.58 11.93 1.17
CA LEU A 716 -16.59 12.45 2.10
C LEU A 716 -17.31 13.29 3.15
N VAL A 717 -17.04 13.03 4.42
CA VAL A 717 -17.49 13.82 5.56
C VAL A 717 -16.35 14.76 5.91
N GLU A 718 -16.51 16.03 5.51
CA GLU A 718 -15.57 17.11 5.84
C GLU A 718 -15.50 17.33 7.35
N ASP A 719 -14.29 17.46 7.88
CA ASP A 719 -14.08 17.81 9.27
C ASP A 719 -14.43 19.28 9.54
N ILE A 720 -15.24 19.50 10.58
CA ILE A 720 -15.66 20.83 11.02
C ILE A 720 -14.66 21.50 11.98
N LEU A 721 -13.57 20.81 12.34
CA LEU A 721 -12.55 21.19 13.31
C LEU A 721 -13.18 21.59 14.65
N PRO A 722 -13.84 20.66 15.36
CA PRO A 722 -14.56 20.96 16.60
C PRO A 722 -13.64 21.35 17.77
N ALA A 723 -12.34 21.02 17.69
CA ALA A 723 -11.41 21.05 18.82
C ALA A 723 -10.34 22.17 18.80
N ARG A 724 -10.60 23.29 18.10
CA ARG A 724 -9.58 24.34 17.81
C ARG A 724 -8.76 24.91 18.97
N ASP A 725 -9.39 25.18 20.12
CA ASP A 725 -8.72 25.42 21.41
C ASP A 725 -9.78 25.24 22.51
N THR A 726 -9.93 24.01 23.00
CA THR A 726 -11.06 23.65 23.87
C THR A 726 -10.75 22.50 24.83
N TRP A 727 -11.74 22.16 25.66
CA TRP A 727 -11.79 20.91 26.41
C TRP A 727 -12.81 19.98 25.76
N VAL A 728 -12.43 18.73 25.54
CA VAL A 728 -13.27 17.65 25.01
C VAL A 728 -13.43 16.60 26.12
N ASN A 729 -14.63 16.05 26.29
CA ASN A 729 -14.93 15.05 27.30
C ASN A 729 -15.84 13.97 26.73
N ASP A 730 -15.29 12.76 26.62
CA ASP A 730 -15.95 11.60 26.03
C ASP A 730 -16.22 10.59 27.16
N SER A 731 -17.41 9.96 27.18
CA SER A 731 -17.89 9.15 28.32
C SER A 731 -18.96 8.15 27.92
#